data_AF-A0A061RWH0-F1
#
_entry.id   AF-A0A061RWH0-F1
#
_cell.length_a   1.000
_cell.length_b   1.000
_cell.length_c   1.000
_cell.angle_alpha   90.00
_cell.angle_beta   90.00
_cell.angle_gamma   90.00
#
_symmetry.space_group_name_H-M   'P 1'
#
loop_
_entity.id
_entity.type
_entity.pdbx_description
1 polymer ?
#
loop_
_entity_poly.entity_id
_entity_poly.type
_entity_poly.pdbx_seq_one_letter_code
_entity_poly.pdbx_strand_id
1 'polypeptide(L)'
;MCTSLGAQAASGIHASVPRSGGIWDMQTAEAQVLAAGEAATALQFDGIDDYALVRDFQGLPHTEITVCGWVNVHKHKTYSRIMSHEWVNWGWNFYVDGNGVIRFGIGQDNHDFAAGKIIFRGRWHHVAGTFNGSALQVYVDGVPGSRTFVEGKGLDHDGFLSIGGAEWDPFWGELDELQIWDRALPQERIFSLMEQRPTGNEDGLVGYWRMDEGQGLVLRDMTKLGNHAQLGRGRRSPKWVPSGAPLSIPCVPVNQSLTVKLHGKADGGSTPMPFLTSLPSDGILHQQLANGSFSAIASVPTQVMHPAQQVLFRAPEALQRDGHALESACTSFTFRVHDGRYASDGEATVWLDVVSNRSLCGARHLAASSCWQERTRIKYVVPHRRPKVSIIVPLYNQPDVLGETIDSIIAQTFRDWEVIIVNDGSTDNSHQVASGLVARYSKQGYRMRLMLKKNGGLADARNFGIRFARAEWILPLDSDDIIQPTFLEKAFAALDAGAGANLAIADLKGFGRDFKWVLPEYDATDLRYTNMFHCSAVIHKSVWDAVPGGYPTTTLFGYEDWAFWIAAERRVGLRPATIREFLFLYRIREESMHQTLLKNQEFSLASVRMLYPTMYPVELLINCHDKFLVNPPEKVVQTVEEKAHKFPAAAVPRLMRGLIREGMGFSVHHGRFWDEALQDYRDAAERTSFEDWQPRWREALLLQRMGRYAEGNATMISLFRQFSGLDLAYESLHITSMQRVPRGPVYSDPNMWE
;
A
#
# COMPACT_ATOMS: atom_id res chain seq x y z
N MET A 1 -52.96 -41.90 -3.70
CA MET A 1 -53.54 -41.21 -2.53
C MET A 1 -53.16 -39.74 -2.72
N CYS A 2 -54.01 -38.91 -3.33
CA CYS A 2 -55.14 -38.21 -2.68
C CYS A 2 -54.61 -37.31 -1.54
N THR A 3 -54.79 -35.99 -1.54
CA THR A 3 -55.88 -35.15 -2.11
C THR A 3 -55.39 -33.68 -2.23
N SER A 4 -55.94 -32.74 -2.98
CA SER A 4 -56.82 -32.67 -4.16
C SER A 4 -57.33 -31.22 -4.27
N LEU A 5 -57.37 -30.66 -5.48
CA LEU A 5 -58.41 -29.75 -6.03
C LEU A 5 -58.61 -28.33 -5.39
N GLY A 6 -58.89 -27.28 -6.17
CA GLY A 6 -58.92 -27.14 -7.64
C GLY A 6 -59.79 -25.97 -8.15
N ALA A 7 -59.71 -25.72 -9.48
CA ALA A 7 -60.68 -24.94 -10.31
C ALA A 7 -60.78 -23.40 -10.08
N GLN A 8 -61.13 -22.49 -11.01
CA GLN A 8 -61.43 -22.45 -12.48
C GLN A 8 -61.48 -20.93 -12.90
N ALA A 9 -61.43 -20.42 -14.15
CA ALA A 9 -61.21 -20.92 -15.52
C ALA A 9 -60.82 -19.76 -16.50
N ALA A 10 -60.90 -20.04 -17.82
CA ALA A 10 -61.06 -19.22 -19.06
C ALA A 10 -61.64 -17.76 -18.97
N SER A 11 -61.51 -16.84 -19.94
CA SER A 11 -60.85 -16.71 -21.29
C SER A 11 -61.02 -15.26 -21.82
N GLY A 12 -60.37 -14.73 -22.87
CA GLY A 12 -59.28 -15.22 -23.73
C GLY A 12 -59.30 -14.69 -25.20
N ILE A 13 -58.19 -14.08 -25.66
CA ILE A 13 -57.74 -13.85 -27.07
C ILE A 13 -58.52 -12.85 -27.97
N HIS A 14 -57.83 -11.82 -28.50
CA HIS A 14 -57.70 -11.50 -29.95
C HIS A 14 -56.59 -10.45 -30.22
N ALA A 15 -56.23 -10.22 -31.50
CA ALA A 15 -54.91 -9.69 -31.91
C ALA A 15 -54.94 -8.57 -33.00
N SER A 16 -53.75 -8.03 -33.32
CA SER A 16 -53.25 -7.64 -34.67
C SER A 16 -52.95 -6.14 -35.02
N VAL A 17 -51.63 -5.81 -35.04
CA VAL A 17 -50.81 -4.96 -35.98
C VAL A 17 -51.11 -3.42 -36.17
N PRO A 18 -50.29 -2.59 -36.90
CA PRO A 18 -49.71 -1.36 -36.31
C PRO A 18 -49.91 -0.03 -37.11
N ARG A 19 -49.42 1.12 -36.60
CA ARG A 19 -48.66 2.15 -37.38
C ARG A 19 -48.18 3.41 -36.62
N SER A 20 -46.90 3.75 -36.87
CA SER A 20 -46.27 5.09 -37.04
C SER A 20 -46.57 6.29 -36.13
N GLY A 21 -45.47 6.92 -35.65
CA GLY A 21 -45.34 8.39 -35.67
C GLY A 21 -44.90 9.04 -34.36
N GLY A 22 -43.61 9.34 -34.21
CA GLY A 22 -43.11 10.10 -33.06
C GLY A 22 -41.62 9.94 -32.79
N ILE A 23 -40.76 10.47 -33.66
CA ILE A 23 -39.34 10.66 -33.32
C ILE A 23 -39.27 11.89 -32.40
N TRP A 24 -38.85 11.68 -31.16
CA TRP A 24 -38.22 12.72 -30.36
C TRP A 24 -36.81 12.27 -30.01
N ASP A 25 -35.86 12.89 -30.68
CA ASP A 25 -34.44 12.83 -30.36
C ASP A 25 -34.22 13.44 -28.97
N MET A 26 -34.14 12.60 -27.94
CA MET A 26 -33.48 13.00 -26.71
C MET A 26 -31.99 12.79 -26.90
N GLN A 27 -31.31 13.87 -27.28
CA GLN A 27 -29.89 14.03 -27.04
C GLN A 27 -29.61 13.65 -25.59
N THR A 28 -28.94 12.52 -25.37
CA THR A 28 -28.28 12.25 -24.10
C THR A 28 -27.16 13.26 -23.97
N ALA A 29 -27.47 14.39 -23.35
CA ALA A 29 -26.44 15.30 -22.87
C ALA A 29 -25.52 14.49 -21.96
N GLU A 30 -24.28 14.32 -22.40
CA GLU A 30 -23.23 13.73 -21.57
C GLU A 30 -23.03 14.63 -20.36
N ALA A 31 -23.70 14.29 -19.25
CA ALA A 31 -23.37 14.85 -17.96
C ALA A 31 -21.95 14.40 -17.63
N GLN A 32 -20.98 15.29 -17.80
CA GLN A 32 -19.61 15.09 -17.35
C GLN A 32 -19.62 14.97 -15.82
N VAL A 33 -19.72 13.74 -15.32
CA VAL A 33 -19.53 13.44 -13.90
C VAL A 33 -18.02 13.45 -13.64
N LEU A 34 -17.56 14.53 -12.99
CA LEU A 34 -16.21 14.61 -12.45
C LEU A 34 -16.02 13.54 -11.36
N ALA A 35 -14.80 13.04 -11.23
CA ALA A 35 -14.50 11.79 -10.54
C ALA A 35 -13.56 11.99 -9.34
N ALA A 36 -13.51 10.96 -8.50
CA ALA A 36 -12.74 10.79 -7.25
C ALA A 36 -13.48 11.19 -5.96
N GLY A 37 -13.09 10.53 -4.86
CA GLY A 37 -13.56 10.81 -3.52
C GLY A 37 -12.84 12.02 -2.96
N GLU A 38 -13.32 13.20 -3.35
CA GLU A 38 -12.87 14.50 -2.88
C GLU A 38 -13.13 14.67 -1.37
N ALA A 39 -12.16 15.22 -0.63
CA ALA A 39 -12.45 15.81 0.68
C ALA A 39 -13.52 16.90 0.50
N ALA A 40 -14.37 17.10 1.51
CA ALA A 40 -15.63 17.82 1.29
C ALA A 40 -15.37 19.27 0.86
N THR A 41 -14.38 19.91 1.47
CA THR A 41 -13.80 21.18 1.04
C THR A 41 -12.30 21.25 1.38
N ALA A 42 -11.62 22.23 0.79
CA ALA A 42 -10.26 22.66 1.09
C ALA A 42 -10.23 24.19 1.30
N LEU A 43 -9.12 24.71 1.82
CA LEU A 43 -8.87 26.16 1.88
C LEU A 43 -7.93 26.60 0.76
N GLN A 44 -8.42 27.51 -0.09
CA GLN A 44 -7.66 28.18 -1.13
C GLN A 44 -7.14 29.53 -0.63
N PHE A 45 -5.83 29.75 -0.78
CA PHE A 45 -5.11 30.96 -0.43
C PHE A 45 -4.64 31.70 -1.69
N ASP A 46 -4.79 33.01 -1.73
CA ASP A 46 -4.61 33.83 -2.94
C ASP A 46 -3.17 34.32 -3.22
N GLY A 47 -2.23 34.08 -2.30
CA GLY A 47 -0.85 34.55 -2.42
C GLY A 47 -0.62 36.01 -2.04
N ILE A 48 -1.58 36.68 -1.38
CA ILE A 48 -1.52 38.08 -0.97
C ILE A 48 -1.50 38.20 0.55
N ASP A 49 -2.64 38.02 1.24
CA ASP A 49 -2.75 38.25 2.70
C ASP A 49 -3.67 37.28 3.47
N ASP A 50 -4.09 36.17 2.84
CA ASP A 50 -4.86 35.07 3.45
C ASP A 50 -4.06 34.29 4.50
N TYR A 51 -4.65 34.02 5.67
CA TYR A 51 -4.05 33.18 6.72
C TYR A 51 -5.07 32.44 7.60
N ALA A 52 -4.59 31.43 8.32
CA ALA A 52 -5.21 30.92 9.55
C ALA A 52 -4.19 30.87 10.70
N LEU A 53 -4.59 31.26 11.92
CA LEU A 53 -3.71 31.34 13.09
C LEU A 53 -4.24 30.56 14.30
N VAL A 54 -3.38 29.77 14.95
CA VAL A 54 -3.58 29.28 16.33
C VAL A 54 -2.67 30.09 17.25
N ARG A 55 -3.25 30.78 18.24
CA ARG A 55 -2.47 31.66 19.14
C ARG A 55 -1.83 30.92 20.31
N ASP A 56 -2.56 29.98 20.90
CA ASP A 56 -2.15 29.32 22.13
C ASP A 56 -2.01 27.80 21.86
N PHE A 57 -1.08 27.43 20.97
CA PHE A 57 -0.95 26.05 20.51
C PHE A 57 -0.51 25.11 21.64
N GLN A 58 -1.35 24.13 21.96
CA GLN A 58 -1.11 23.13 23.00
C GLN A 58 -0.37 21.91 22.44
N GLY A 59 0.59 21.39 23.20
CA GLY A 59 1.34 20.18 22.82
C GLY A 59 2.38 20.42 21.72
N LEU A 60 3.10 21.55 21.77
CA LEU A 60 4.25 21.79 20.90
C LEU A 60 5.28 20.66 21.06
N PRO A 61 5.72 20.00 19.98
CA PRO A 61 6.77 19.00 20.08
C PRO A 61 8.12 19.64 20.41
N HIS A 62 8.91 19.03 21.29
CA HIS A 62 10.19 19.60 21.76
C HIS A 62 11.44 19.00 21.08
N THR A 63 11.45 17.69 20.83
CA THR A 63 12.64 16.92 20.37
C THR A 63 12.48 16.27 19.00
N GLU A 64 11.25 15.92 18.62
CA GLU A 64 10.90 15.32 17.34
C GLU A 64 9.61 15.94 16.81
N ILE A 65 9.38 15.90 15.50
CA ILE A 65 8.13 16.39 14.90
C ILE A 65 7.87 15.73 13.55
N THR A 66 6.60 15.60 13.18
CA THR A 66 6.17 15.48 11.78
C THR A 66 5.12 16.52 11.47
N VAL A 67 5.33 17.31 10.42
CA VAL A 67 4.31 18.19 9.83
C VAL A 67 3.95 17.62 8.46
N CYS A 68 2.67 17.37 8.18
CA CYS A 68 2.26 16.81 6.89
C CYS A 68 0.85 17.22 6.46
N GLY A 69 0.51 16.94 5.20
CA GLY A 69 -0.84 17.08 4.66
C GLY A 69 -0.85 17.20 3.13
N TRP A 70 -2.02 17.50 2.57
CA TRP A 70 -2.25 17.64 1.15
C TRP A 70 -2.09 19.11 0.72
N VAL A 71 -1.35 19.31 -0.38
CA VAL A 71 -0.99 20.65 -0.89
C VAL A 71 -1.09 20.67 -2.41
N ASN A 72 -1.87 21.61 -2.96
CA ASN A 72 -1.92 21.93 -4.38
C ASN A 72 -1.41 23.36 -4.61
N VAL A 73 -0.17 23.51 -5.06
CA VAL A 73 0.47 24.82 -5.22
C VAL A 73 0.19 25.38 -6.61
N HIS A 74 -0.46 26.54 -6.66
CA HIS A 74 -0.75 27.26 -7.90
C HIS A 74 0.43 28.11 -8.37
N LYS A 75 1.11 28.78 -7.43
CA LYS A 75 2.33 29.55 -7.69
C LYS A 75 3.16 29.65 -6.42
N HIS A 76 4.48 29.82 -6.57
CA HIS A 76 5.39 30.06 -5.45
C HIS A 76 6.10 31.42 -5.62
N LYS A 77 6.45 32.02 -4.48
CA LYS A 77 7.41 33.13 -4.36
C LYS A 77 8.74 32.56 -3.83
N THR A 78 9.70 33.41 -3.46
CA THR A 78 10.95 32.98 -2.79
C THR A 78 10.67 32.11 -1.56
N TYR A 79 9.63 32.47 -0.81
CA TYR A 79 9.05 31.71 0.29
C TYR A 79 7.52 31.74 0.17
N SER A 80 6.88 30.57 0.17
CA SER A 80 5.42 30.44 0.23
C SER A 80 5.06 29.41 1.30
N ARG A 81 4.60 29.88 2.47
CA ARG A 81 4.48 29.07 3.70
C ARG A 81 3.22 28.22 3.72
N ILE A 82 3.39 26.90 3.79
CA ILE A 82 2.28 25.96 4.04
C ILE A 82 1.88 26.04 5.51
N MET A 83 2.87 25.86 6.39
CA MET A 83 2.70 25.93 7.85
C MET A 83 4.01 26.35 8.53
N SER A 84 3.93 27.13 9.60
CA SER A 84 5.11 27.52 10.38
C SER A 84 4.74 27.81 11.84
N HIS A 85 5.61 27.46 12.77
CA HIS A 85 5.56 27.91 14.15
C HIS A 85 6.87 28.63 14.48
N GLU A 86 6.87 29.96 14.44
CA GLU A 86 8.08 30.76 14.62
C GLU A 86 7.81 32.15 15.22
N TRP A 87 8.85 32.72 15.81
CA TRP A 87 8.92 34.09 16.29
C TRP A 87 10.31 34.66 16.02
N VAL A 88 10.40 35.77 15.28
CA VAL A 88 11.65 36.50 14.97
C VAL A 88 12.78 35.56 14.47
N ASN A 89 12.54 34.85 13.36
CA ASN A 89 13.46 33.89 12.74
C ASN A 89 13.89 32.69 13.63
N TRP A 90 13.08 32.36 14.66
CA TRP A 90 13.31 31.23 15.56
C TRP A 90 12.08 30.32 15.60
N GLY A 91 12.24 29.02 15.33
CA GLY A 91 11.13 28.07 15.28
C GLY A 91 11.32 26.96 14.25
N TRP A 92 10.24 26.59 13.57
CA TRP A 92 10.26 25.72 12.39
C TRP A 92 9.33 26.22 11.29
N ASN A 93 9.68 25.92 10.05
CA ASN A 93 8.87 26.28 8.89
C ASN A 93 8.76 25.13 7.86
N PHE A 94 7.62 25.12 7.18
CA PHE A 94 7.29 24.18 6.12
C PHE A 94 6.71 24.95 4.93
N TYR A 95 7.45 25.02 3.83
CA TYR A 95 7.19 25.99 2.76
C TYR A 95 7.66 25.50 1.38
N VAL A 96 7.25 26.21 0.35
CA VAL A 96 7.71 26.05 -1.04
C VAL A 96 8.70 27.18 -1.36
N ASP A 97 9.90 26.84 -1.82
CA ASP A 97 10.92 27.82 -2.21
C ASP A 97 10.70 28.39 -3.63
N GLY A 98 11.51 29.39 -4.00
CA GLY A 98 11.46 30.04 -5.31
C GLY A 98 11.80 29.17 -6.52
N ASN A 99 12.24 27.93 -6.33
CA ASN A 99 12.41 26.91 -7.38
C ASN A 99 11.29 25.86 -7.35
N GLY A 100 10.34 25.98 -6.44
CA GLY A 100 9.30 24.98 -6.23
C GLY A 100 9.76 23.75 -5.43
N VAL A 101 10.80 23.85 -4.60
CA VAL A 101 11.20 22.74 -3.76
C VAL A 101 10.49 22.86 -2.41
N ILE A 102 9.88 21.77 -1.93
CA ILE A 102 9.35 21.71 -0.56
C ILE A 102 10.52 21.68 0.39
N ARG A 103 10.49 22.59 1.37
CA ARG A 103 11.50 22.75 2.39
C ARG A 103 10.86 22.55 3.76
N PHE A 104 11.57 21.82 4.61
CA PHE A 104 11.32 21.78 6.04
C PHE A 104 12.61 22.22 6.75
N GLY A 105 12.51 23.27 7.55
CA GLY A 105 13.65 23.86 8.28
C GLY A 105 13.32 24.11 9.75
N ILE A 106 14.36 24.09 10.58
CA ILE A 106 14.29 24.33 12.03
C ILE A 106 15.41 25.25 12.51
N GLY A 107 15.18 25.97 13.60
CA GLY A 107 16.19 26.73 14.33
C GLY A 107 16.42 28.16 13.81
N GLN A 108 17.58 28.73 14.17
CA GLN A 108 17.88 30.15 13.92
C GLN A 108 18.15 30.46 12.45
N ASP A 109 17.47 31.50 11.95
CA ASP A 109 17.45 31.93 10.56
C ASP A 109 17.02 30.81 9.58
N ASN A 110 16.45 29.72 10.14
CA ASN A 110 15.96 28.52 9.48
C ASN A 110 16.94 27.84 8.49
N HIS A 111 18.25 28.17 8.50
CA HIS A 111 19.21 27.77 7.44
C HIS A 111 19.39 26.25 7.23
N ASP A 112 19.01 25.43 8.20
CA ASP A 112 19.13 23.98 8.15
C ASP A 112 17.88 23.37 7.48
N PHE A 113 17.97 23.02 6.18
CA PHE A 113 16.82 22.53 5.40
C PHE A 113 16.99 21.08 4.92
N ALA A 114 15.93 20.29 5.02
CA ALA A 114 15.69 19.14 4.13
C ALA A 114 14.85 19.57 2.91
N ALA A 115 14.98 18.86 1.79
CA ALA A 115 14.41 19.27 0.50
C ALA A 115 13.74 18.13 -0.27
N GLY A 116 12.49 18.33 -0.68
CA GLY A 116 11.72 17.43 -1.55
C GLY A 116 11.31 18.12 -2.85
N LYS A 117 11.64 17.53 -4.00
CA LYS A 117 11.36 18.15 -5.31
C LYS A 117 9.92 17.86 -5.76
N ILE A 118 9.15 18.91 -6.03
CA ILE A 118 7.83 18.85 -6.70
C ILE A 118 7.98 19.23 -8.19
N ILE A 119 7.03 18.77 -9.02
CA ILE A 119 6.82 19.27 -10.39
C ILE A 119 5.44 19.95 -10.46
N PHE A 120 5.40 21.28 -10.39
CA PHE A 120 4.17 22.07 -10.36
C PHE A 120 3.38 21.93 -11.66
N ARG A 121 2.15 21.44 -11.53
CA ARG A 121 1.15 21.40 -12.62
C ARG A 121 -0.28 21.60 -12.11
N GLY A 122 -0.48 22.31 -11.00
CA GLY A 122 -1.80 22.46 -10.37
C GLY A 122 -2.39 21.11 -9.97
N ARG A 123 -1.62 20.33 -9.21
CA ARG A 123 -1.99 18.99 -8.73
C ARG A 123 -1.72 18.90 -7.24
N TRP A 124 -2.59 18.17 -6.56
CA TRP A 124 -2.40 17.77 -5.17
C TRP A 124 -1.21 16.82 -5.02
N HIS A 125 -0.35 17.14 -4.06
CA HIS A 125 0.76 16.32 -3.59
C HIS A 125 0.64 16.18 -2.06
N HIS A 126 0.94 15.00 -1.53
CA HIS A 126 1.04 14.83 -0.08
C HIS A 126 2.48 15.11 0.34
N VAL A 127 2.67 16.05 1.23
CA VAL A 127 4.00 16.51 1.64
C VAL A 127 4.17 16.29 3.14
N ALA A 128 5.38 15.89 3.56
CA ALA A 128 5.71 15.75 4.97
C ALA A 128 7.14 16.23 5.26
N GLY A 129 7.34 16.95 6.35
CA GLY A 129 8.64 17.22 6.95
C GLY A 129 8.74 16.51 8.29
N THR A 130 9.82 15.75 8.51
CA THR A 130 10.10 15.08 9.79
C THR A 130 11.43 15.53 10.37
N PHE A 131 11.49 15.57 11.71
CA PHE A 131 12.73 15.72 12.48
C PHE A 131 12.74 14.69 13.61
N ASN A 132 13.82 13.91 13.73
CA ASN A 132 13.97 12.83 14.72
C ASN A 132 15.03 13.15 15.81
N GLY A 133 15.16 14.42 16.21
CA GLY A 133 16.19 14.88 17.14
C GLY A 133 17.62 14.95 16.59
N SER A 134 17.87 14.44 15.37
CA SER A 134 19.22 14.38 14.76
C SER A 134 19.27 14.66 13.26
N ALA A 135 18.16 14.47 12.54
CA ALA A 135 18.11 14.70 11.10
C ALA A 135 16.71 15.14 10.63
N LEU A 136 16.71 16.11 9.72
CA LEU A 136 15.58 16.54 8.93
C LEU A 136 15.41 15.64 7.69
N GLN A 137 14.17 15.36 7.32
CA GLN A 137 13.82 14.65 6.09
C GLN A 137 12.51 15.21 5.53
N VAL A 138 12.46 15.49 4.23
CA VAL A 138 11.21 15.80 3.52
C VAL A 138 10.76 14.58 2.73
N TYR A 139 9.45 14.39 2.62
CA TYR A 139 8.78 13.42 1.76
C TYR A 139 7.78 14.13 0.85
N VAL A 140 7.70 13.67 -0.41
CA VAL A 140 6.70 14.11 -1.40
C VAL A 140 6.05 12.84 -1.97
N ASP A 141 4.72 12.73 -1.88
CA ASP A 141 3.93 11.54 -2.23
C ASP A 141 4.48 10.26 -1.58
N GLY A 142 4.94 10.39 -0.32
CA GLY A 142 5.57 9.30 0.45
C GLY A 142 7.01 8.96 0.03
N VAL A 143 7.58 9.62 -0.98
CA VAL A 143 8.96 9.41 -1.45
C VAL A 143 9.93 10.36 -0.73
N PRO A 144 11.00 9.88 -0.07
CA PRO A 144 11.96 10.72 0.62
C PRO A 144 12.82 11.55 -0.34
N GLY A 145 12.94 12.85 -0.04
CA GLY A 145 13.91 13.78 -0.61
C GLY A 145 15.28 13.70 0.09
N SER A 146 16.01 14.82 0.15
CA SER A 146 17.31 14.88 0.83
C SER A 146 17.15 14.80 2.35
N ARG A 147 18.05 14.04 2.99
CA ARG A 147 18.21 14.01 4.45
C ARG A 147 19.32 14.98 4.87
N THR A 148 19.07 15.78 5.91
CA THR A 148 20.00 16.79 6.42
C THR A 148 20.22 16.54 7.91
N PHE A 149 21.45 16.28 8.34
CA PHE A 149 21.78 16.09 9.75
C PHE A 149 21.97 17.45 10.44
N VAL A 150 21.47 17.56 11.67
CA VAL A 150 21.49 18.79 12.47
C VAL A 150 21.74 18.46 13.94
N GLU A 151 22.55 19.26 14.63
CA GLU A 151 22.91 19.05 16.04
C GLU A 151 22.39 20.20 16.92
N GLY A 152 21.89 19.86 18.11
CA GLY A 152 21.61 20.83 19.19
C GLY A 152 20.49 21.83 18.93
N LYS A 153 19.55 21.56 18.02
CA LYS A 153 18.40 22.43 17.71
C LYS A 153 17.15 21.98 18.47
N GLY A 154 16.47 22.91 19.14
CA GLY A 154 15.14 22.70 19.71
C GLY A 154 14.02 23.06 18.73
N LEU A 155 12.81 22.57 18.99
CA LEU A 155 11.61 22.87 18.20
C LEU A 155 10.68 23.91 18.86
N ASP A 156 10.65 23.94 20.20
CA ASP A 156 9.68 24.67 21.01
C ASP A 156 10.13 26.09 21.36
N HIS A 157 9.25 27.07 21.13
CA HIS A 157 9.52 28.51 21.17
C HIS A 157 8.22 29.31 21.37
N ASP A 158 8.29 30.48 22.01
CA ASP A 158 7.14 31.38 22.15
C ASP A 158 6.69 31.95 20.79
N GLY A 159 5.65 31.39 20.19
CA GLY A 159 5.19 31.77 18.84
C GLY A 159 3.71 31.46 18.59
N PHE A 160 3.24 31.77 17.37
CA PHE A 160 1.92 31.39 16.89
C PHE A 160 2.05 30.38 15.76
N LEU A 161 1.14 29.39 15.70
CA LEU A 161 1.05 28.53 14.53
C LEU A 161 0.34 29.30 13.41
N SER A 162 1.01 29.42 12.26
CA SER A 162 0.45 30.01 11.05
C SER A 162 0.29 28.95 9.96
N ILE A 163 -0.87 28.97 9.29
CA ILE A 163 -1.22 28.13 8.13
C ILE A 163 -1.51 29.06 6.95
N GLY A 164 -0.88 28.82 5.81
CA GLY A 164 -1.00 29.64 4.59
C GLY A 164 -0.13 30.90 4.53
N GLY A 165 0.63 31.20 5.60
CA GLY A 165 1.51 32.37 5.68
C GLY A 165 0.76 33.69 5.88
N ALA A 166 1.47 34.79 6.19
CA ALA A 166 0.87 36.11 6.35
C ALA A 166 1.84 37.22 5.97
N GLU A 167 1.32 38.27 5.30
CA GLU A 167 1.94 39.55 4.91
C GLU A 167 3.24 39.52 4.08
N TRP A 168 4.23 38.68 4.41
CA TRP A 168 5.55 38.64 3.76
C TRP A 168 5.78 37.38 2.91
N ASP A 169 5.40 36.20 3.43
CA ASP A 169 5.60 34.89 2.76
C ASP A 169 4.27 34.14 2.45
N PRO A 170 3.27 34.77 1.80
CA PRO A 170 1.95 34.17 1.62
C PRO A 170 1.96 32.96 0.68
N PHE A 171 1.10 31.99 0.97
CA PHE A 171 0.85 30.81 0.16
C PHE A 171 -0.11 31.11 -1.00
N TRP A 172 0.15 30.55 -2.19
CA TRP A 172 -0.77 30.61 -3.31
C TRP A 172 -1.08 29.19 -3.81
N GLY A 173 -2.22 28.66 -3.39
CA GLY A 173 -2.62 27.29 -3.65
C GLY A 173 -3.78 26.86 -2.75
N GLU A 174 -4.01 25.57 -2.69
CA GLU A 174 -5.01 24.92 -1.85
C GLU A 174 -4.32 24.00 -0.83
N LEU A 175 -4.82 23.98 0.39
CA LEU A 175 -4.36 23.16 1.50
C LEU A 175 -5.50 22.26 1.98
N ASP A 176 -5.14 21.07 2.49
CA ASP A 176 -6.08 20.11 3.05
C ASP A 176 -5.37 19.10 3.99
N GLU A 177 -6.13 18.46 4.89
CA GLU A 177 -5.68 17.36 5.79
C GLU A 177 -4.39 17.64 6.58
N LEU A 178 -4.17 18.90 6.97
CA LEU A 178 -2.94 19.33 7.64
C LEU A 178 -2.84 18.74 9.05
N GLN A 179 -1.66 18.21 9.39
CA GLN A 179 -1.39 17.48 10.62
C GLN A 179 -0.03 17.87 11.23
N ILE A 180 0.03 17.84 12.56
CA ILE A 180 1.27 17.92 13.35
C ILE A 180 1.32 16.74 14.32
N TRP A 181 2.46 16.06 14.38
CA TRP A 181 2.75 14.96 15.29
C TRP A 181 3.96 15.25 16.17
N ASP A 182 3.99 14.72 17.39
CA ASP A 182 5.04 14.89 18.41
C ASP A 182 6.32 14.05 18.19
N ARG A 183 6.38 13.33 17.07
CA ARG A 183 7.41 12.34 16.75
C ARG A 183 7.74 12.32 15.27
N ALA A 184 8.91 11.80 14.93
CA ALA A 184 9.26 11.49 13.55
C ALA A 184 8.49 10.24 13.06
N LEU A 185 7.48 10.43 12.22
CA LEU A 185 6.77 9.33 11.60
C LEU A 185 7.67 8.62 10.58
N PRO A 186 7.73 7.29 10.58
CA PRO A 186 8.45 6.55 9.55
C PRO A 186 7.67 6.59 8.22
N GLN A 187 8.37 6.31 7.12
CA GLN A 187 7.87 6.50 5.75
C GLN A 187 6.54 5.75 5.50
N GLU A 188 6.38 4.54 6.04
CA GLU A 188 5.16 3.75 5.89
C GLU A 188 3.93 4.38 6.57
N ARG A 189 4.13 5.13 7.67
CA ARG A 189 3.05 5.90 8.30
C ARG A 189 2.70 7.13 7.50
N ILE A 190 3.69 7.85 6.98
CA ILE A 190 3.47 8.98 6.05
C ILE A 190 2.70 8.50 4.81
N PHE A 191 3.06 7.35 4.25
CA PHE A 191 2.33 6.74 3.13
C PHE A 191 0.88 6.41 3.50
N SER A 192 0.65 5.86 4.69
CA SER A 192 -0.70 5.53 5.18
C SER A 192 -1.59 6.76 5.34
N LEU A 193 -1.03 7.90 5.77
CA LEU A 193 -1.75 9.17 5.95
C LEU A 193 -2.20 9.83 4.65
N MET A 194 -1.55 9.50 3.52
CA MET A 194 -2.04 9.91 2.19
C MET A 194 -3.42 9.30 1.90
N GLU A 195 -3.69 8.11 2.43
CA GLU A 195 -4.86 7.31 2.09
C GLU A 195 -5.92 7.30 3.20
N GLN A 196 -5.52 7.45 4.46
CA GLN A 196 -6.37 7.25 5.65
C GLN A 196 -6.41 8.51 6.51
N ARG A 197 -7.61 9.08 6.70
CA ARG A 197 -7.87 10.17 7.65
C ARG A 197 -7.63 9.68 9.09
N PRO A 198 -6.82 10.39 9.91
CA PRO A 198 -6.80 10.19 11.35
C PRO A 198 -8.19 10.34 11.99
N THR A 199 -8.39 9.69 13.14
CA THR A 199 -9.59 9.83 13.98
C THR A 199 -9.52 11.05 14.91
N GLY A 200 -8.33 11.65 15.09
CA GLY A 200 -8.07 12.70 16.07
C GLY A 200 -7.73 12.18 17.48
N ASN A 201 -7.56 10.85 17.63
CA ASN A 201 -7.28 10.19 18.92
C ASN A 201 -5.95 9.41 18.90
N GLU A 202 -5.20 9.49 17.81
CA GLU A 202 -3.94 8.79 17.60
C GLU A 202 -2.87 9.25 18.60
N ASP A 203 -2.09 8.29 19.10
CA ASP A 203 -0.95 8.58 19.97
C ASP A 203 0.09 9.44 19.23
N GLY A 204 0.42 10.59 19.82
CA GLY A 204 1.34 11.57 19.27
C GLY A 204 0.77 12.54 18.24
N LEU A 205 -0.53 12.51 17.91
CA LEU A 205 -1.14 13.52 17.03
C LEU A 205 -1.54 14.76 17.85
N VAL A 206 -0.91 15.91 17.59
CA VAL A 206 -1.07 17.16 18.38
C VAL A 206 -1.84 18.28 17.67
N GLY A 207 -2.06 18.16 16.37
CA GLY A 207 -2.98 19.03 15.64
C GLY A 207 -3.43 18.38 14.34
N TYR A 208 -4.71 18.50 13.99
CA TYR A 208 -5.26 17.94 12.77
C TYR A 208 -6.45 18.76 12.24
N TRP A 209 -6.27 19.44 11.11
CA TRP A 209 -7.29 20.26 10.47
C TRP A 209 -7.72 19.67 9.13
N ARG A 210 -8.97 19.21 9.04
CA ARG A 210 -9.57 18.56 7.86
C ARG A 210 -10.05 19.50 6.76
N MET A 211 -10.22 20.79 7.06
CA MET A 211 -10.74 21.79 6.12
C MET A 211 -12.11 21.44 5.48
N ASP A 212 -12.88 20.55 6.10
CA ASP A 212 -14.21 20.10 5.66
C ASP A 212 -15.37 21.06 6.08
N GLU A 213 -15.11 22.18 6.79
CA GLU A 213 -16.18 23.03 7.32
C GLU A 213 -16.99 23.76 6.23
N GLY A 214 -16.39 24.02 5.07
CA GLY A 214 -16.99 24.66 3.89
C GLY A 214 -17.50 26.11 4.04
N GLN A 215 -17.55 26.64 5.27
CA GLN A 215 -17.98 28.01 5.57
C GLN A 215 -17.55 28.44 6.99
N GLY A 216 -17.55 29.76 7.21
CA GLY A 216 -17.22 30.36 8.51
C GLY A 216 -15.76 30.77 8.62
N LEU A 217 -15.35 31.14 9.84
CA LEU A 217 -14.04 31.75 10.14
C LEU A 217 -13.20 30.94 11.15
N VAL A 218 -13.59 29.70 11.45
CA VAL A 218 -12.87 28.83 12.40
C VAL A 218 -12.62 27.49 11.72
N LEU A 219 -11.34 27.15 11.60
CA LEU A 219 -10.87 25.86 11.13
C LEU A 219 -10.59 24.98 12.36
N ARG A 220 -11.30 23.87 12.50
CA ARG A 220 -11.31 23.07 13.71
C ARG A 220 -10.17 22.05 13.70
N ASP A 221 -9.42 22.08 14.79
CA ASP A 221 -8.60 20.94 15.17
C ASP A 221 -9.50 19.79 15.63
N MET A 222 -9.24 18.61 15.08
CA MET A 222 -9.94 17.36 15.35
C MET A 222 -9.35 16.58 16.52
N THR A 223 -8.18 16.98 17.06
CA THR A 223 -7.61 16.35 18.24
C THR A 223 -8.31 16.75 19.54
N LYS A 224 -7.98 16.07 20.63
CA LYS A 224 -8.43 16.43 21.99
C LYS A 224 -7.83 17.73 22.52
N LEU A 225 -6.78 18.26 21.89
CA LEU A 225 -6.09 19.48 22.34
C LEU A 225 -6.84 20.75 21.93
N GLY A 226 -7.67 20.69 20.88
CA GLY A 226 -8.57 21.79 20.52
C GLY A 226 -7.84 23.00 19.95
N ASN A 227 -6.74 22.78 19.23
CA ASN A 227 -5.88 23.77 18.57
C ASN A 227 -6.57 24.43 17.35
N HIS A 228 -7.79 24.93 17.53
CA HIS A 228 -8.61 25.52 16.47
C HIS A 228 -7.94 26.79 15.90
N ALA A 229 -7.84 26.88 14.58
CA ALA A 229 -7.25 28.02 13.90
C ALA A 229 -8.32 29.06 13.52
N GLN A 230 -8.04 30.32 13.82
CA GLN A 230 -8.88 31.45 13.44
C GLN A 230 -8.47 31.93 12.05
N LEU A 231 -9.40 31.86 11.08
CA LEU A 231 -9.19 32.43 9.75
C LEU A 231 -9.14 33.96 9.85
N GLY A 232 -8.38 34.60 8.96
CA GLY A 232 -8.42 36.06 8.78
C GLY A 232 -9.79 36.54 8.29
N ARG A 233 -9.95 37.87 8.12
CA ARG A 233 -11.25 38.50 7.85
C ARG A 233 -11.23 39.38 6.60
N GLY A 234 -12.35 39.40 5.88
CA GLY A 234 -12.52 40.24 4.71
C GLY A 234 -11.62 39.77 3.56
N ARG A 235 -10.61 40.58 3.20
CA ARG A 235 -9.64 40.20 2.16
C ARG A 235 -8.63 39.16 2.63
N ARG A 236 -8.31 39.13 3.93
CA ARG A 236 -7.35 38.20 4.57
C ARG A 236 -7.93 36.81 4.85
N SER A 237 -9.03 36.44 4.22
CA SER A 237 -9.77 35.22 4.54
C SER A 237 -9.63 34.22 3.40
N PRO A 238 -8.94 33.08 3.61
CA PRO A 238 -8.87 32.04 2.60
C PRO A 238 -10.28 31.56 2.25
N LYS A 239 -10.44 31.08 1.01
CA LYS A 239 -11.73 30.69 0.45
C LYS A 239 -11.94 29.19 0.59
N TRP A 240 -13.12 28.81 1.05
CA TRP A 240 -13.59 27.44 0.98
C TRP A 240 -13.86 27.06 -0.49
N VAL A 241 -13.24 25.97 -0.95
CA VAL A 241 -13.40 25.39 -2.29
C VAL A 241 -13.64 23.88 -2.18
N PRO A 242 -14.20 23.19 -3.18
CA PRO A 242 -14.18 21.72 -3.23
C PRO A 242 -12.73 21.20 -3.24
N SER A 243 -12.43 20.09 -2.54
CA SER A 243 -11.06 19.58 -2.45
C SER A 243 -10.77 18.43 -3.41
N GLY A 244 -9.96 18.68 -4.44
CA GLY A 244 -9.43 17.61 -5.29
C GLY A 244 -8.38 16.68 -4.64
N ALA A 245 -8.16 16.77 -3.32
CA ALA A 245 -7.15 15.98 -2.62
C ALA A 245 -7.49 14.46 -2.68
N PRO A 246 -6.58 13.60 -3.17
CA PRO A 246 -6.89 12.19 -3.42
C PRO A 246 -6.78 11.35 -2.14
N LEU A 247 -7.77 11.50 -1.26
CA LEU A 247 -7.96 10.61 -0.12
C LEU A 247 -8.64 9.32 -0.53
N SER A 248 -8.33 8.21 0.15
CA SER A 248 -9.16 7.01 0.05
C SER A 248 -10.37 7.11 0.99
N ILE A 249 -11.24 8.09 0.72
CA ILE A 249 -12.63 8.00 1.16
C ILE A 249 -13.16 6.66 0.65
N PRO A 250 -13.76 5.81 1.51
CA PRO A 250 -14.32 4.54 1.08
C PRO A 250 -15.53 4.78 0.19
N CYS A 251 -15.30 4.93 -1.12
CA CYS A 251 -16.34 4.72 -2.12
C CYS A 251 -16.69 3.23 -2.11
N VAL A 252 -17.60 2.86 -1.20
CA VAL A 252 -18.22 1.54 -1.15
C VAL A 252 -19.32 1.54 -2.19
N PRO A 253 -19.22 0.78 -3.31
CA PRO A 253 -20.39 0.52 -4.13
C PRO A 253 -21.43 -0.20 -3.25
N VAL A 254 -22.60 0.43 -3.08
CA VAL A 254 -23.68 -0.05 -2.20
C VAL A 254 -24.38 -1.24 -2.87
N ASN A 255 -23.76 -2.41 -2.79
CA ASN A 255 -24.30 -3.68 -3.30
C ASN A 255 -25.18 -4.42 -2.27
N GLN A 256 -25.71 -3.72 -1.27
CA GLN A 256 -26.67 -4.26 -0.30
C GLN A 256 -27.79 -3.27 -0.03
N SER A 257 -29.03 -3.74 -0.08
CA SER A 257 -30.22 -2.94 0.18
C SER A 257 -30.39 -2.66 1.68
N LEU A 258 -30.34 -1.39 2.08
CA LEU A 258 -30.56 -0.99 3.46
C LEU A 258 -32.07 -0.89 3.74
N THR A 259 -32.58 -1.69 4.68
CA THR A 259 -33.97 -1.58 5.14
C THR A 259 -34.07 -0.67 6.37
N VAL A 260 -34.82 0.42 6.25
CA VAL A 260 -35.17 1.33 7.35
C VAL A 260 -36.64 1.12 7.72
N LYS A 261 -36.93 1.03 9.02
CA LYS A 261 -38.30 1.06 9.56
C LYS A 261 -38.60 2.46 10.09
N LEU A 262 -39.52 3.17 9.43
CA LEU A 262 -40.11 4.40 9.94
C LEU A 262 -41.43 4.07 10.62
N HIS A 263 -41.63 4.54 11.84
CA HIS A 263 -42.92 4.43 12.54
C HIS A 263 -43.65 5.76 12.43
N GLY A 264 -44.88 5.75 11.89
CA GLY A 264 -45.74 6.93 11.84
C GLY A 264 -47.04 6.68 12.58
N LYS A 265 -47.51 7.68 13.34
CA LYS A 265 -48.83 7.67 13.98
C LYS A 265 -49.77 8.55 13.15
N ALA A 266 -50.84 7.97 12.61
CA ALA A 266 -51.87 8.76 11.93
C ALA A 266 -52.70 9.55 12.94
N ASP A 267 -53.10 10.77 12.59
CA ASP A 267 -53.93 11.61 13.45
C ASP A 267 -55.24 10.90 13.83
N GLY A 268 -55.48 10.74 15.14
CA GLY A 268 -56.74 10.23 15.68
C GLY A 268 -56.92 8.71 15.77
N GLY A 269 -55.95 7.87 15.39
CA GLY A 269 -56.11 6.40 15.38
C GLY A 269 -54.95 5.61 16.00
N SER A 270 -55.24 4.65 16.89
CA SER A 270 -54.24 3.93 17.67
C SER A 270 -53.66 2.68 16.99
N THR A 271 -52.85 2.87 15.94
CA THR A 271 -51.83 1.88 15.53
C THR A 271 -50.69 2.57 14.77
N PRO A 272 -49.41 2.41 15.18
CA PRO A 272 -48.30 2.90 14.38
C PRO A 272 -48.15 2.02 13.13
N MET A 273 -48.23 2.63 11.94
CA MET A 273 -47.95 1.94 10.68
C MET A 273 -46.43 1.88 10.49
N PRO A 274 -45.81 0.69 10.42
CA PRO A 274 -44.40 0.56 10.08
C PRO A 274 -44.23 0.69 8.57
N PHE A 275 -43.62 1.78 8.11
CA PHE A 275 -43.13 1.89 6.75
C PHE A 275 -41.75 1.22 6.68
N LEU A 276 -41.63 0.12 5.93
CA LEU A 276 -40.32 -0.33 5.46
C LEU A 276 -39.97 0.45 4.20
N THR A 277 -38.86 1.20 4.25
CA THR A 277 -38.19 1.74 3.07
C THR A 277 -36.89 0.99 2.85
N SER A 278 -36.71 0.43 1.66
CA SER A 278 -35.40 -0.06 1.22
C SER A 278 -34.72 1.01 0.37
N LEU A 279 -33.47 1.36 0.71
CA LEU A 279 -32.54 2.05 -0.20
C LEU A 279 -31.75 0.99 -0.97
N PRO A 280 -31.97 0.79 -2.28
CA PRO A 280 -31.32 -0.28 -3.05
C PRO A 280 -30.23 0.24 -3.99
N SER A 281 -29.49 -0.70 -4.57
CA SER A 281 -28.39 -0.48 -5.52
C SER A 281 -28.82 0.03 -6.91
N ASP A 282 -30.13 0.12 -7.17
CA ASP A 282 -30.73 0.51 -8.44
C ASP A 282 -31.19 1.98 -8.50
N GLY A 283 -31.13 2.70 -7.37
CA GLY A 283 -31.58 4.07 -7.27
C GLY A 283 -33.11 4.24 -7.26
N ILE A 284 -33.89 3.27 -6.75
CA ILE A 284 -35.36 3.41 -6.62
C ILE A 284 -35.79 3.20 -5.16
N LEU A 285 -36.55 4.14 -4.59
CA LEU A 285 -37.13 3.98 -3.25
C LEU A 285 -38.38 3.08 -3.33
N HIS A 286 -38.45 2.00 -2.53
CA HIS A 286 -39.61 1.10 -2.49
C HIS A 286 -40.40 1.15 -1.17
N GLN A 287 -41.73 1.06 -1.27
CA GLN A 287 -42.66 0.83 -0.16
C GLN A 287 -43.05 -0.65 -0.12
N GLN A 288 -43.09 -1.26 1.07
CA GLN A 288 -43.78 -2.54 1.25
C GLN A 288 -45.29 -2.33 1.43
N LEU A 289 -46.10 -2.97 0.58
CA LEU A 289 -47.56 -2.99 0.64
C LEU A 289 -48.04 -4.04 1.67
N ALA A 290 -49.30 -3.92 2.12
CA ALA A 290 -49.87 -4.77 3.16
C ALA A 290 -49.95 -6.28 2.82
N ASN A 291 -49.83 -6.64 1.54
CA ASN A 291 -49.73 -8.02 1.04
C ASN A 291 -48.27 -8.56 1.02
N GLY A 292 -47.31 -7.78 1.51
CA GLY A 292 -45.88 -8.12 1.53
C GLY A 292 -45.09 -7.77 0.26
N SER A 293 -45.75 -7.36 -0.84
CA SER A 293 -45.06 -6.98 -2.10
C SER A 293 -44.50 -5.55 -2.03
N PHE A 294 -43.55 -5.23 -2.91
CA PHE A 294 -42.91 -3.91 -2.96
C PHE A 294 -43.38 -3.07 -4.16
N SER A 295 -43.57 -1.76 -3.96
CA SER A 295 -43.90 -0.79 -5.02
C SER A 295 -42.87 0.33 -5.05
N ALA A 296 -42.44 0.76 -6.23
CA ALA A 296 -41.59 1.95 -6.38
C ALA A 296 -42.36 3.22 -5.98
N ILE A 297 -41.68 4.16 -5.31
CA ILE A 297 -42.22 5.44 -4.85
C ILE A 297 -41.55 6.62 -5.59
N ALA A 298 -40.23 6.57 -5.77
CA ALA A 298 -39.44 7.62 -6.41
C ALA A 298 -38.11 7.09 -6.94
N SER A 299 -37.56 7.69 -7.98
CA SER A 299 -36.15 7.54 -8.36
C SER A 299 -35.27 8.41 -7.47
N VAL A 300 -34.11 7.87 -7.09
CA VAL A 300 -33.11 8.47 -6.22
C VAL A 300 -31.84 8.66 -7.04
N PRO A 301 -31.25 9.87 -7.10
CA PRO A 301 -29.92 10.05 -7.67
C PRO A 301 -28.91 9.18 -6.89
N THR A 302 -28.15 8.34 -7.59
CA THR A 302 -27.16 7.43 -6.99
C THR A 302 -25.90 8.12 -6.47
N GLN A 303 -25.83 9.45 -6.53
CA GLN A 303 -24.78 10.28 -5.93
C GLN A 303 -25.39 11.47 -5.18
N VAL A 304 -24.88 11.74 -3.98
CA VAL A 304 -25.24 12.90 -3.16
C VAL A 304 -24.32 14.07 -3.52
N MET A 305 -24.75 14.93 -4.44
CA MET A 305 -24.06 16.20 -4.73
C MET A 305 -24.69 17.34 -3.93
N HIS A 306 -24.27 17.56 -2.67
CA HIS A 306 -24.56 18.82 -1.99
C HIS A 306 -23.56 19.14 -0.84
N PRO A 307 -22.96 20.34 -0.79
CA PRO A 307 -22.04 20.78 0.28
C PRO A 307 -22.74 21.08 1.63
N ALA A 308 -23.87 20.44 1.91
CA ALA A 308 -24.65 20.64 3.15
C ALA A 308 -25.13 19.33 3.80
N GLN A 309 -24.61 18.17 3.35
CA GLN A 309 -24.97 16.83 3.84
C GLN A 309 -26.49 16.57 3.88
N GLN A 310 -27.22 17.12 2.91
CA GLN A 310 -28.68 17.04 2.80
C GLN A 310 -29.09 16.41 1.48
N VAL A 311 -29.98 15.40 1.58
CA VAL A 311 -30.70 14.86 0.42
C VAL A 311 -32.12 15.41 0.45
N LEU A 312 -32.54 16.05 -0.64
CA LEU A 312 -33.86 16.66 -0.79
C LEU A 312 -34.73 15.80 -1.72
N PHE A 313 -35.78 15.20 -1.18
CA PHE A 313 -36.73 14.42 -1.97
C PHE A 313 -37.91 15.28 -2.45
N ARG A 314 -38.32 15.04 -3.70
CA ARG A 314 -39.56 15.57 -4.31
C ARG A 314 -40.39 14.37 -4.76
N ALA A 315 -41.63 14.25 -4.30
CA ALA A 315 -42.52 13.17 -4.72
C ALA A 315 -42.86 13.30 -6.22
N PRO A 316 -42.94 12.20 -6.99
CA PRO A 316 -43.37 12.26 -8.38
C PRO A 316 -44.87 12.57 -8.49
N GLU A 317 -45.26 13.20 -9.60
CA GLU A 317 -46.61 13.73 -9.86
C GLU A 317 -47.72 12.66 -9.97
N ALA A 318 -47.36 11.37 -9.96
CA ALA A 318 -48.26 10.24 -10.18
C ALA A 318 -49.21 9.90 -9.01
N LEU A 319 -49.16 10.64 -7.89
CA LEU A 319 -50.13 10.53 -6.79
C LEU A 319 -51.43 11.31 -7.06
N GLN A 320 -51.98 11.19 -8.28
CA GLN A 320 -53.34 11.63 -8.60
C GLN A 320 -54.27 10.42 -8.62
N ARG A 321 -55.13 10.29 -7.60
CA ARG A 321 -56.23 9.33 -7.59
C ARG A 321 -57.54 10.09 -7.44
N ASP A 322 -58.45 9.83 -8.36
CA ASP A 322 -59.88 10.16 -8.31
C ASP A 322 -60.23 11.65 -8.07
N GLY A 323 -59.94 12.49 -9.07
CA GLY A 323 -60.74 13.68 -9.41
C GLY A 323 -60.69 14.89 -8.47
N HIS A 324 -60.11 14.77 -7.28
CA HIS A 324 -59.97 15.86 -6.33
C HIS A 324 -58.50 16.28 -6.23
N ALA A 325 -58.22 17.54 -6.57
CA ALA A 325 -56.92 18.14 -6.33
C ALA A 325 -56.67 18.27 -4.82
N LEU A 326 -55.86 17.37 -4.27
CA LEU A 326 -55.19 17.62 -3.01
C LEU A 326 -54.23 18.80 -3.23
N GLU A 327 -54.56 19.97 -2.67
CA GLU A 327 -53.59 21.05 -2.56
C GLU A 327 -52.30 20.51 -1.92
N SER A 328 -51.17 20.85 -2.54
CA SER A 328 -49.90 20.14 -2.39
C SER A 328 -49.30 20.26 -1.00
N ALA A 329 -49.72 19.39 -0.09
CA ALA A 329 -49.09 19.20 1.21
C ALA A 329 -47.67 18.64 1.03
N CYS A 330 -46.67 19.51 1.14
CA CYS A 330 -45.25 19.24 1.00
C CYS A 330 -44.77 18.07 1.89
N THR A 331 -44.65 16.85 1.34
CA THR A 331 -43.90 15.73 1.94
C THR A 331 -42.47 15.65 1.36
N SER A 332 -41.75 16.77 1.42
CA SER A 332 -40.30 16.77 1.29
C SER A 332 -39.67 16.33 2.61
N PHE A 333 -39.08 15.14 2.61
CA PHE A 333 -38.22 14.67 3.69
C PHE A 333 -36.80 15.18 3.44
N THR A 334 -36.23 15.88 4.41
CA THR A 334 -34.80 16.19 4.42
C THR A 334 -34.12 15.26 5.43
N PHE A 335 -33.14 14.50 4.96
CA PHE A 335 -32.23 13.76 5.82
C PHE A 335 -30.95 14.58 6.00
N ARG A 336 -30.50 14.77 7.24
CA ARG A 336 -29.13 15.24 7.53
C ARG A 336 -28.28 14.06 7.95
N VAL A 337 -27.21 13.82 7.19
CA VAL A 337 -26.15 12.86 7.49
C VAL A 337 -25.19 13.51 8.49
N HIS A 338 -24.80 12.81 9.55
CA HIS A 338 -23.65 13.23 10.40
C HIS A 338 -22.64 12.08 10.54
N ASP A 339 -21.36 12.42 10.53
CA ASP A 339 -20.27 11.52 10.88
C ASP A 339 -20.35 11.12 12.37
N GLY A 340 -20.47 9.83 12.63
CA GLY A 340 -20.29 9.27 13.96
C GLY A 340 -18.82 9.03 14.30
N ARG A 341 -18.54 8.87 15.59
CA ARG A 341 -17.20 8.49 16.06
C ARG A 341 -16.84 7.12 15.49
N TYR A 342 -15.67 7.03 14.87
CA TYR A 342 -15.05 5.77 14.50
C TYR A 342 -14.75 4.97 15.77
N ALA A 343 -15.27 3.75 15.85
CA ALA A 343 -14.80 2.77 16.83
C ALA A 343 -13.50 2.12 16.33
N SER A 344 -12.70 1.60 17.26
CA SER A 344 -11.35 1.07 17.00
C SER A 344 -11.30 -0.21 16.15
N ASP A 345 -12.46 -0.70 15.73
CA ASP A 345 -12.71 -1.89 14.91
C ASP A 345 -13.02 -1.57 13.44
N GLY A 346 -13.10 -0.28 13.07
CA GLY A 346 -13.35 0.15 11.69
C GLY A 346 -14.84 0.33 11.34
N GLU A 347 -15.74 0.34 12.33
CA GLU A 347 -17.12 0.75 12.10
C GLU A 347 -17.26 2.28 12.04
N ALA A 348 -17.74 2.80 10.90
CA ALA A 348 -18.29 4.15 10.82
C ALA A 348 -19.80 4.11 11.13
N THR A 349 -20.22 4.81 12.19
CA THR A 349 -21.65 5.01 12.51
C THR A 349 -22.15 6.26 11.79
N VAL A 350 -23.25 6.17 11.04
CA VAL A 350 -23.88 7.33 10.39
C VAL A 350 -25.18 7.71 11.09
N TRP A 351 -25.37 8.99 11.42
CA TRP A 351 -26.62 9.50 12.00
C TRP A 351 -27.52 10.11 10.91
N LEU A 352 -28.83 9.93 11.04
CA LEU A 352 -29.85 10.49 10.15
C LEU A 352 -30.88 11.29 10.96
N ASP A 353 -30.87 12.62 10.86
CA ASP A 353 -32.00 13.44 11.32
C ASP A 353 -33.05 13.55 10.21
N VAL A 354 -34.31 13.22 10.50
CA VAL A 354 -35.46 13.47 9.60
C VAL A 354 -36.08 14.81 9.97
N VAL A 355 -36.16 15.74 9.02
CA VAL A 355 -36.79 17.05 9.20
C VAL A 355 -37.91 17.25 8.18
N SER A 356 -39.15 17.41 8.65
CA SER A 356 -40.29 17.82 7.82
C SER A 356 -40.23 19.33 7.55
N ASN A 357 -40.03 19.74 6.30
CA ASN A 357 -39.72 21.14 6.00
C ASN A 357 -40.95 21.92 5.51
N ARG A 358 -41.59 22.69 6.40
CA ARG A 358 -42.81 23.48 6.11
C ARG A 358 -42.55 24.71 5.20
N SER A 359 -41.28 25.06 4.95
CA SER A 359 -40.84 26.31 4.32
C SER A 359 -41.11 26.44 2.81
N LEU A 360 -41.54 25.36 2.14
CA LEU A 360 -41.84 25.34 0.70
C LEU A 360 -43.34 25.42 0.37
N CYS A 361 -44.21 25.40 1.38
CA CYS A 361 -45.66 25.42 1.20
C CYS A 361 -46.24 26.81 1.50
N GLY A 362 -46.67 27.52 0.45
CA GLY A 362 -47.09 28.94 0.47
C GLY A 362 -48.42 29.27 1.18
N ALA A 363 -48.84 28.47 2.16
CA ALA A 363 -50.09 28.68 2.89
C ALA A 363 -49.89 29.64 4.08
N ARG A 364 -50.39 30.88 3.96
CA ARG A 364 -50.65 31.73 5.12
C ARG A 364 -51.80 31.12 5.94
N HIS A 365 -51.70 31.23 7.27
CA HIS A 365 -52.61 30.68 8.29
C HIS A 365 -52.50 29.17 8.54
N LEU A 366 -51.68 28.82 9.55
CA LEU A 366 -52.02 27.86 10.63
C LEU A 366 -50.95 27.99 11.74
N ALA A 367 -51.36 27.93 13.01
CA ALA A 367 -50.52 28.29 14.16
C ALA A 367 -49.22 27.45 14.29
N ALA A 368 -48.21 28.03 14.93
CA ALA A 368 -46.83 27.53 14.94
C ALA A 368 -46.49 26.48 16.02
N SER A 369 -47.50 25.82 16.61
CA SER A 369 -47.34 25.05 17.87
C SER A 369 -47.31 23.51 17.75
N SER A 370 -47.22 22.95 16.54
CA SER A 370 -47.27 21.48 16.32
C SER A 370 -46.24 20.95 15.31
N CYS A 371 -45.01 21.44 15.34
CA CYS A 371 -43.91 20.88 14.56
C CYS A 371 -43.29 19.68 15.31
N TRP A 372 -43.55 18.46 14.85
CA TRP A 372 -42.98 17.24 15.42
C TRP A 372 -41.53 17.02 14.94
N GLN A 373 -40.56 17.03 15.85
CA GLN A 373 -39.19 16.59 15.58
C GLN A 373 -38.98 15.16 16.13
N GLU A 374 -39.20 14.15 15.29
CA GLU A 374 -38.98 12.75 15.69
C GLU A 374 -37.57 12.29 15.31
N ARG A 375 -36.62 12.42 16.24
CA ARG A 375 -35.23 11.98 16.06
C ARG A 375 -35.08 10.47 16.18
N THR A 376 -35.26 9.76 15.07
CA THR A 376 -35.01 8.31 14.99
C THR A 376 -33.51 8.03 14.83
N ARG A 377 -32.88 7.41 15.83
CA ARG A 377 -31.47 6.97 15.74
C ARG A 377 -31.38 5.65 14.98
N ILE A 378 -30.68 5.66 13.85
CA ILE A 378 -30.37 4.46 13.07
C ILE A 378 -28.86 4.22 13.19
N LYS A 379 -28.42 3.07 13.71
CA LYS A 379 -27.02 2.65 13.61
C LYS A 379 -26.81 2.00 12.25
N TYR A 380 -26.24 2.75 11.30
CA TYR A 380 -25.65 2.14 10.10
C TYR A 380 -24.21 1.72 10.40
N VAL A 381 -23.79 0.57 9.89
CA VAL A 381 -22.39 0.12 9.90
C VAL A 381 -21.95 0.13 8.45
N VAL A 382 -20.98 0.99 8.11
CA VAL A 382 -20.27 0.90 6.83
C VAL A 382 -19.17 -0.15 6.99
N PRO A 383 -19.27 -1.36 6.40
CA PRO A 383 -18.14 -2.25 6.39
C PRO A 383 -17.10 -1.70 5.42
N HIS A 384 -15.99 -1.19 5.94
CA HIS A 384 -14.72 -1.18 5.21
C HIS A 384 -14.33 -2.63 4.92
N ARG A 385 -14.94 -3.27 3.91
CA ARG A 385 -14.48 -4.56 3.42
C ARG A 385 -13.11 -4.36 2.80
N ARG A 386 -12.09 -4.67 3.60
CA ARG A 386 -10.73 -4.93 3.13
C ARG A 386 -10.85 -5.91 1.94
N PRO A 387 -10.12 -5.69 0.83
CA PRO A 387 -10.14 -6.64 -0.28
C PRO A 387 -9.78 -8.04 0.23
N LYS A 388 -10.39 -9.10 -0.33
CA LYS A 388 -10.01 -10.48 0.04
C LYS A 388 -8.57 -10.78 -0.39
N VAL A 389 -8.14 -10.25 -1.55
CA VAL A 389 -6.75 -10.38 -2.06
C VAL A 389 -6.14 -9.06 -2.55
N SER A 390 -4.86 -8.82 -2.22
CA SER A 390 -4.04 -7.74 -2.79
C SER A 390 -3.10 -8.34 -3.82
N ILE A 391 -3.24 -7.91 -5.08
CA ILE A 391 -2.42 -8.36 -6.20
C ILE A 391 -1.23 -7.41 -6.34
N ILE A 392 -0.01 -7.93 -6.25
CA ILE A 392 1.22 -7.15 -6.18
C ILE A 392 1.96 -7.28 -7.50
N VAL A 393 2.02 -6.18 -8.26
CA VAL A 393 2.60 -6.14 -9.61
C VAL A 393 3.92 -5.35 -9.60
N PRO A 394 5.08 -6.01 -9.44
CA PRO A 394 6.38 -5.35 -9.52
C PRO A 394 6.67 -4.96 -10.98
N LEU A 395 7.06 -3.70 -11.19
CA LEU A 395 7.29 -3.10 -12.50
C LEU A 395 8.68 -2.46 -12.58
N TYR A 396 9.50 -2.90 -13.54
CA TYR A 396 10.77 -2.27 -13.86
C TYR A 396 11.06 -2.37 -15.36
N ASN A 397 11.06 -1.23 -16.06
CA ASN A 397 11.35 -1.11 -17.49
C ASN A 397 10.58 -2.10 -18.39
N GLN A 398 9.25 -2.17 -18.22
CA GLN A 398 8.35 -3.07 -18.96
C GLN A 398 7.01 -2.39 -19.30
N PRO A 399 7.01 -1.31 -20.11
CA PRO A 399 5.82 -0.52 -20.42
C PRO A 399 4.81 -1.29 -21.29
N ASP A 400 5.30 -2.03 -22.29
CA ASP A 400 4.48 -2.52 -23.40
C ASP A 400 3.55 -3.68 -23.02
N VAL A 401 3.96 -4.49 -22.04
CA VAL A 401 3.28 -5.72 -21.60
C VAL A 401 2.41 -5.53 -20.36
N LEU A 402 2.63 -4.44 -19.60
CA LEU A 402 1.88 -4.13 -18.38
C LEU A 402 0.36 -4.02 -18.63
N GLY A 403 -0.04 -3.53 -19.81
CA GLY A 403 -1.45 -3.44 -20.19
C GLY A 403 -2.15 -4.80 -20.20
N GLU A 404 -1.54 -5.82 -20.81
CA GLU A 404 -2.09 -7.18 -20.88
C GLU A 404 -2.24 -7.82 -19.49
N THR A 405 -1.22 -7.63 -18.64
CA THR A 405 -1.19 -8.08 -17.23
C THR A 405 -2.34 -7.47 -16.45
N ILE A 406 -2.51 -6.15 -16.51
CA ILE A 406 -3.59 -5.44 -15.83
C ILE A 406 -4.97 -5.86 -16.38
N ASP A 407 -5.13 -5.95 -17.69
CA ASP A 407 -6.39 -6.36 -18.31
C ASP A 407 -6.80 -7.79 -17.88
N SER A 408 -5.82 -8.69 -17.64
CA SER A 408 -6.09 -10.04 -17.09
C SER A 408 -6.64 -10.03 -15.65
N ILE A 409 -6.27 -9.02 -14.86
CA ILE A 409 -6.81 -8.79 -13.51
C ILE A 409 -8.22 -8.20 -13.60
N ILE A 410 -8.44 -7.23 -14.50
CA ILE A 410 -9.77 -6.65 -14.75
C ILE A 410 -10.77 -7.73 -15.23
N ALA A 411 -10.29 -8.71 -15.99
CA ALA A 411 -11.08 -9.82 -16.51
C ALA A 411 -11.50 -10.88 -15.46
N GLN A 412 -11.01 -10.81 -14.21
CA GLN A 412 -11.34 -11.82 -13.20
C GLN A 412 -12.85 -11.89 -12.89
N THR A 413 -13.37 -13.10 -12.74
CA THR A 413 -14.76 -13.37 -12.31
C THR A 413 -14.95 -13.02 -10.83
N PHE A 414 -13.95 -13.32 -10.00
CA PHE A 414 -13.86 -12.86 -8.62
C PHE A 414 -13.45 -11.37 -8.57
N ARG A 415 -14.20 -10.55 -7.82
CA ARG A 415 -14.07 -9.07 -7.85
C ARG A 415 -13.60 -8.40 -6.56
N ASP A 416 -13.46 -9.12 -5.44
CA ASP A 416 -13.07 -8.51 -4.17
C ASP A 416 -11.55 -8.48 -3.99
N TRP A 417 -10.89 -7.72 -4.86
CA TRP A 417 -9.43 -7.57 -4.90
C TRP A 417 -8.99 -6.09 -4.87
N GLU A 418 -7.70 -5.85 -4.63
CA GLU A 418 -7.00 -4.61 -5.01
C GLU A 418 -5.75 -4.95 -5.85
N VAL A 419 -5.24 -3.97 -6.60
CA VAL A 419 -3.97 -4.05 -7.33
C VAL A 419 -3.01 -2.98 -6.83
N ILE A 420 -1.78 -3.39 -6.53
CA ILE A 420 -0.68 -2.50 -6.14
C ILE A 420 0.44 -2.69 -7.17
N ILE A 421 0.57 -1.73 -8.08
CA ILE A 421 1.69 -1.65 -9.03
C ILE A 421 2.86 -0.99 -8.31
N VAL A 422 4.00 -1.66 -8.22
CA VAL A 422 5.22 -1.13 -7.59
C VAL A 422 6.25 -0.84 -8.67
N ASN A 423 6.37 0.43 -9.06
CA ASN A 423 7.41 0.87 -9.98
C ASN A 423 8.74 0.97 -9.23
N ASP A 424 9.62 -0.01 -9.50
CA ASP A 424 10.93 -0.17 -8.89
C ASP A 424 12.00 0.69 -9.57
N GLY A 425 11.71 1.98 -9.71
CA GLY A 425 12.65 2.98 -10.23
C GLY A 425 12.92 2.86 -11.73
N SER A 426 11.89 2.55 -12.53
CA SER A 426 12.00 2.47 -13.99
C SER A 426 12.55 3.76 -14.60
N THR A 427 13.40 3.61 -15.62
CA THR A 427 14.08 4.70 -16.34
C THR A 427 13.46 5.02 -17.70
N ASP A 428 12.47 4.23 -18.13
CA ASP A 428 11.71 4.41 -19.36
C ASP A 428 10.30 5.00 -19.12
N ASN A 429 9.37 4.83 -20.06
CA ASN A 429 7.98 5.31 -19.96
C ASN A 429 7.06 4.42 -19.10
N SER A 430 7.57 3.39 -18.40
CA SER A 430 6.76 2.51 -17.52
C SER A 430 5.97 3.27 -16.47
N HIS A 431 6.52 4.37 -15.93
CA HIS A 431 5.82 5.22 -14.96
C HIS A 431 4.55 5.85 -15.56
N GLN A 432 4.64 6.36 -16.79
CA GLN A 432 3.56 7.03 -17.50
C GLN A 432 2.47 6.02 -17.91
N VAL A 433 2.86 4.84 -18.38
CA VAL A 433 1.91 3.75 -18.71
C VAL A 433 1.16 3.30 -17.45
N ALA A 434 1.87 2.98 -16.37
CA ALA A 434 1.25 2.56 -15.11
C ALA A 434 0.31 3.65 -14.57
N SER A 435 0.74 4.92 -14.57
CA SER A 435 -0.10 6.05 -14.14
C SER A 435 -1.37 6.19 -14.99
N GLY A 436 -1.26 5.98 -16.30
CA GLY A 436 -2.40 5.99 -17.22
C GLY A 436 -3.39 4.85 -16.96
N LEU A 437 -2.88 3.63 -16.71
CA LEU A 437 -3.71 2.47 -16.35
C LEU A 437 -4.43 2.68 -15.01
N VAL A 438 -3.72 3.14 -13.97
CA VAL A 438 -4.34 3.47 -12.68
C VAL A 438 -5.41 4.55 -12.83
N ALA A 439 -5.14 5.64 -13.56
CA ALA A 439 -6.11 6.70 -13.79
C ALA A 439 -7.33 6.23 -14.60
N ARG A 440 -7.13 5.34 -15.59
CA ARG A 440 -8.21 4.75 -16.40
C ARG A 440 -9.11 3.85 -15.57
N TYR A 441 -8.54 2.91 -14.82
CA TYR A 441 -9.32 1.89 -14.11
C TYR A 441 -9.87 2.37 -12.77
N SER A 442 -9.21 3.31 -12.09
CA SER A 442 -9.77 3.94 -10.88
C SER A 442 -11.05 4.75 -11.19
N LYS A 443 -11.11 5.40 -12.36
CA LYS A 443 -12.35 6.05 -12.86
C LYS A 443 -13.51 5.08 -13.13
N GLN A 444 -13.21 3.79 -13.29
CA GLN A 444 -14.21 2.72 -13.45
C GLN A 444 -14.54 2.01 -12.11
N GLY A 445 -14.04 2.53 -10.98
CA GLY A 445 -14.30 1.99 -9.64
C GLY A 445 -13.38 0.84 -9.21
N TYR A 446 -12.36 0.48 -10.00
CA TYR A 446 -11.40 -0.56 -9.60
C TYR A 446 -10.40 -0.05 -8.55
N ARG A 447 -10.10 -0.89 -7.56
CA ARG A 447 -9.15 -0.59 -6.48
C ARG A 447 -7.71 -0.78 -6.98
N MET A 448 -7.12 0.26 -7.58
CA MET A 448 -5.77 0.20 -8.16
C MET A 448 -4.88 1.32 -7.62
N ARG A 449 -3.64 0.99 -7.27
CA ARG A 449 -2.64 1.93 -6.74
C ARG A 449 -1.31 1.79 -7.47
N LEU A 450 -0.60 2.90 -7.66
CA LEU A 450 0.77 2.95 -8.15
C LEU A 450 1.67 3.47 -7.03
N MET A 451 2.74 2.74 -6.74
CA MET A 451 3.76 3.12 -5.76
C MET A 451 5.11 3.27 -6.45
N LEU A 452 5.90 4.23 -5.98
CA LEU A 452 7.22 4.55 -6.55
C LEU A 452 8.30 4.30 -5.49
N LYS A 453 9.40 3.65 -5.90
CA LYS A 453 10.58 3.46 -5.05
C LYS A 453 11.86 3.52 -5.88
N LYS A 454 13.01 3.73 -5.23
CA LYS A 454 14.33 3.52 -5.85
C LYS A 454 14.50 2.03 -6.17
N ASN A 455 15.13 1.72 -7.30
CA ASN A 455 15.33 0.34 -7.78
C ASN A 455 15.98 -0.57 -6.72
N GLY A 456 15.25 -1.61 -6.32
CA GLY A 456 15.67 -2.65 -5.39
C GLY A 456 15.91 -4.00 -6.07
N GLY A 457 15.22 -4.28 -7.18
CA GLY A 457 15.07 -5.58 -7.79
C GLY A 457 13.75 -6.26 -7.40
N LEU A 458 13.38 -7.30 -8.14
CA LEU A 458 12.06 -7.96 -8.09
C LEU A 458 11.58 -8.31 -6.67
N ALA A 459 12.41 -8.99 -5.87
CA ALA A 459 12.11 -9.34 -4.48
C ALA A 459 11.76 -8.12 -3.62
N ASP A 460 12.54 -7.04 -3.74
CA ASP A 460 12.37 -5.82 -2.95
C ASP A 460 11.10 -5.06 -3.37
N ALA A 461 10.76 -5.06 -4.66
CA ALA A 461 9.51 -4.52 -5.18
C ALA A 461 8.28 -5.30 -4.68
N ARG A 462 8.33 -6.65 -4.70
CA ARG A 462 7.27 -7.50 -4.12
C ARG A 462 7.11 -7.23 -2.62
N ASN A 463 8.21 -7.26 -1.85
CA ASN A 463 8.19 -6.98 -0.41
C ASN A 463 7.63 -5.59 -0.08
N PHE A 464 8.00 -4.57 -0.86
CA PHE A 464 7.48 -3.23 -0.70
C PHE A 464 5.95 -3.21 -0.89
N GLY A 465 5.44 -3.79 -1.99
CA GLY A 465 4.00 -3.86 -2.24
C GLY A 465 3.22 -4.62 -1.15
N ILE A 466 3.76 -5.73 -0.65
CA ILE A 466 3.10 -6.56 0.38
C ILE A 466 2.98 -5.82 1.73
N ARG A 467 3.94 -4.95 2.08
CA ARG A 467 3.84 -4.09 3.27
C ARG A 467 2.60 -3.18 3.23
N PHE A 468 2.26 -2.67 2.04
CA PHE A 468 1.10 -1.79 1.82
C PHE A 468 -0.18 -2.53 1.40
N ALA A 469 -0.15 -3.87 1.32
CA ALA A 469 -1.32 -4.70 1.05
C ALA A 469 -2.35 -4.62 2.18
N ARG A 470 -3.58 -4.26 1.83
CA ARG A 470 -4.72 -4.11 2.76
C ARG A 470 -5.48 -5.43 2.97
N ALA A 471 -5.29 -6.41 2.09
CA ALA A 471 -5.94 -7.72 2.15
C ALA A 471 -5.28 -8.69 3.14
N GLU A 472 -6.04 -9.73 3.46
CA GLU A 472 -5.57 -10.92 4.18
C GLU A 472 -4.83 -11.91 3.25
N TRP A 473 -5.17 -11.95 1.96
CA TRP A 473 -4.48 -12.77 0.97
C TRP A 473 -3.66 -11.89 0.01
N ILE A 474 -2.54 -12.44 -0.47
CA ILE A 474 -1.59 -11.77 -1.34
C ILE A 474 -1.44 -12.60 -2.61
N LEU A 475 -1.41 -11.96 -3.77
CA LEU A 475 -1.03 -12.61 -5.04
C LEU A 475 0.10 -11.81 -5.69
N PRO A 476 1.36 -12.28 -5.65
CA PRO A 476 2.40 -11.75 -6.52
C PRO A 476 2.05 -12.08 -7.98
N LEU A 477 2.16 -11.11 -8.88
CA LEU A 477 1.95 -11.30 -10.32
C LEU A 477 2.91 -10.39 -11.08
N ASP A 478 3.88 -10.97 -11.78
CA ASP A 478 4.93 -10.18 -12.45
C ASP A 478 4.35 -9.37 -13.62
N SER A 479 4.95 -8.22 -13.93
CA SER A 479 4.37 -7.21 -14.83
C SER A 479 4.13 -7.68 -16.28
N ASP A 480 4.67 -8.83 -16.68
CA ASP A 480 4.51 -9.42 -17.99
C ASP A 480 3.65 -10.71 -18.05
N ASP A 481 3.19 -11.22 -16.90
CA ASP A 481 2.42 -12.46 -16.82
C ASP A 481 0.90 -12.24 -16.78
N ILE A 482 0.13 -13.29 -17.10
CA ILE A 482 -1.33 -13.22 -17.27
C ILE A 482 -2.00 -14.29 -16.39
N ILE A 483 -3.11 -13.94 -15.73
CA ILE A 483 -3.98 -14.91 -15.04
C ILE A 483 -5.27 -15.14 -15.82
N GLN A 484 -5.69 -16.40 -15.93
CA GLN A 484 -6.97 -16.77 -16.57
C GLN A 484 -8.17 -16.15 -15.82
N PRO A 485 -9.29 -15.79 -16.48
CA PRO A 485 -10.43 -15.10 -15.84
C PRO A 485 -11.01 -15.77 -14.59
N THR A 486 -10.84 -17.07 -14.42
CA THR A 486 -11.35 -17.83 -13.26
C THR A 486 -10.27 -18.17 -12.22
N PHE A 487 -9.03 -17.65 -12.36
CA PHE A 487 -7.91 -17.96 -11.46
C PHE A 487 -8.25 -17.68 -9.99
N LEU A 488 -8.68 -16.46 -9.67
CA LEU A 488 -8.98 -16.07 -8.29
C LEU A 488 -10.19 -16.81 -7.70
N GLU A 489 -11.22 -17.05 -8.51
CA GLU A 489 -12.42 -17.80 -8.11
C GLU A 489 -12.05 -19.24 -7.73
N LYS A 490 -11.27 -19.92 -8.58
CA LYS A 490 -10.81 -21.29 -8.35
C LYS A 490 -9.79 -21.38 -7.22
N ALA A 491 -8.93 -20.38 -7.05
CA ALA A 491 -8.01 -20.30 -5.93
C ALA A 491 -8.75 -20.23 -4.59
N PHE A 492 -9.77 -19.37 -4.47
CA PHE A 492 -10.56 -19.32 -3.25
C PHE A 492 -11.44 -20.57 -3.04
N ALA A 493 -12.02 -21.16 -4.09
CA ALA A 493 -12.73 -22.43 -3.97
C ALA A 493 -11.81 -23.57 -3.49
N ALA A 494 -10.55 -23.61 -3.94
CA ALA A 494 -9.56 -24.60 -3.51
C ALA A 494 -9.09 -24.36 -2.06
N LEU A 495 -8.91 -23.10 -1.65
CA LEU A 495 -8.61 -22.73 -0.25
C LEU A 495 -9.76 -23.10 0.69
N ASP A 496 -11.00 -22.77 0.32
CA ASP A 496 -12.19 -23.04 1.14
C ASP A 496 -12.47 -24.55 1.27
N ALA A 497 -12.05 -25.37 0.29
CA ALA A 497 -12.10 -26.83 0.34
C ALA A 497 -10.91 -27.47 1.10
N GLY A 498 -9.75 -26.81 1.11
CA GLY A 498 -8.52 -27.30 1.74
C GLY A 498 -8.48 -26.97 3.23
N ALA A 499 -8.76 -27.96 4.09
CA ALA A 499 -8.76 -27.78 5.54
C ALA A 499 -7.43 -27.19 6.08
N GLY A 500 -7.44 -25.90 6.42
CA GLY A 500 -6.27 -25.18 6.93
C GLY A 500 -5.24 -24.77 5.87
N ALA A 501 -5.58 -24.81 4.58
CA ALA A 501 -4.70 -24.38 3.50
C ALA A 501 -4.27 -22.92 3.68
N ASN A 502 -2.98 -22.63 3.49
CA ASN A 502 -2.41 -21.29 3.64
C ASN A 502 -1.87 -20.69 2.34
N LEU A 503 -1.94 -21.44 1.23
CA LEU A 503 -1.77 -20.92 -0.12
C LEU A 503 -2.54 -21.75 -1.16
N ALA A 504 -2.90 -21.13 -2.28
CA ALA A 504 -3.39 -21.81 -3.48
C ALA A 504 -2.52 -21.47 -4.70
N ILE A 505 -2.29 -22.47 -5.53
CA ILE A 505 -1.44 -22.36 -6.72
C ILE A 505 -2.01 -23.24 -7.84
N ALA A 506 -1.91 -22.77 -9.09
CA ALA A 506 -2.40 -23.48 -10.28
C ALA A 506 -1.24 -24.11 -11.06
N ASP A 507 -1.53 -24.95 -12.06
CA ASP A 507 -0.50 -25.35 -13.02
C ASP A 507 -0.17 -24.17 -13.97
N LEU A 508 1.07 -24.14 -14.49
CA LEU A 508 1.60 -23.03 -15.30
C LEU A 508 1.66 -23.39 -16.78
N LYS A 509 1.25 -22.45 -17.65
CA LYS A 509 1.47 -22.55 -19.10
C LYS A 509 2.29 -21.38 -19.63
N GLY A 510 3.41 -21.68 -20.29
CA GLY A 510 4.19 -20.69 -21.03
C GLY A 510 3.49 -20.23 -22.30
N PHE A 511 3.67 -18.95 -22.65
CA PHE A 511 3.30 -18.38 -23.94
C PHE A 511 4.46 -17.54 -24.51
N GLY A 512 4.41 -17.23 -25.81
CA GLY A 512 5.59 -16.89 -26.62
C GLY A 512 6.34 -18.14 -27.11
N ARG A 513 6.44 -19.16 -26.26
CA ARG A 513 6.83 -20.55 -26.60
C ARG A 513 5.90 -21.51 -25.86
N ASP A 514 5.42 -22.58 -26.52
CA ASP A 514 4.56 -23.56 -25.83
C ASP A 514 5.40 -24.34 -24.80
N PHE A 515 5.02 -24.19 -23.54
CA PHE A 515 5.60 -24.84 -22.38
C PHE A 515 4.47 -25.07 -21.37
N LYS A 516 4.53 -26.18 -20.64
CA LYS A 516 3.56 -26.48 -19.59
C LYS A 516 4.31 -27.09 -18.42
N TRP A 517 4.04 -26.57 -17.23
CA TRP A 517 4.52 -27.13 -15.98
C TRP A 517 3.31 -27.54 -15.14
N VAL A 518 3.05 -28.85 -15.12
CA VAL A 518 2.20 -29.45 -14.09
C VAL A 518 3.04 -29.51 -12.82
N LEU A 519 2.59 -28.87 -11.76
CA LEU A 519 3.35 -28.81 -10.51
C LEU A 519 3.49 -30.21 -9.90
N PRO A 520 4.64 -30.55 -9.29
CA PRO A 520 4.77 -31.80 -8.55
C PRO A 520 3.75 -31.88 -7.42
N GLU A 521 3.54 -33.08 -6.86
CA GLU A 521 2.93 -33.17 -5.54
C GLU A 521 3.88 -32.53 -4.51
N TYR A 522 3.32 -31.74 -3.60
CA TYR A 522 4.12 -30.99 -2.64
C TYR A 522 4.68 -31.90 -1.54
N ASP A 523 6.00 -31.80 -1.31
CA ASP A 523 6.68 -32.40 -0.18
C ASP A 523 7.66 -31.40 0.45
N ALA A 524 7.64 -31.29 1.78
CA ALA A 524 8.44 -30.34 2.53
C ALA A 524 9.95 -30.68 2.52
N THR A 525 10.32 -31.93 2.29
CA THR A 525 11.72 -32.34 2.14
C THR A 525 12.24 -31.98 0.75
N ASP A 526 11.50 -32.31 -0.30
CA ASP A 526 11.88 -32.03 -1.69
C ASP A 526 11.94 -30.53 -1.99
N LEU A 527 11.08 -29.71 -1.36
CA LEU A 527 11.12 -28.25 -1.48
C LEU A 527 12.49 -27.65 -1.11
N ARG A 528 13.28 -28.31 -0.25
CA ARG A 528 14.65 -27.87 0.11
C ARG A 528 15.64 -28.04 -1.04
N TYR A 529 15.38 -28.93 -1.98
CA TYR A 529 16.31 -29.32 -3.04
C TYR A 529 15.84 -28.96 -4.45
N THR A 530 14.53 -28.85 -4.65
CA THR A 530 13.86 -28.57 -5.93
C THR A 530 12.85 -27.44 -5.77
N ASN A 531 12.76 -26.53 -6.75
CA ASN A 531 11.70 -25.52 -6.75
C ASN A 531 10.36 -26.17 -7.17
N MET A 532 9.40 -26.24 -6.25
CA MET A 532 8.10 -26.90 -6.45
C MET A 532 6.96 -25.93 -6.79
N PHE A 533 7.22 -24.61 -6.74
CA PHE A 533 6.21 -23.57 -6.96
C PHE A 533 6.74 -22.51 -7.94
N HIS A 534 5.83 -21.84 -8.63
CA HIS A 534 6.15 -20.63 -9.38
C HIS A 534 5.83 -19.36 -8.56
N CYS A 535 6.26 -18.20 -9.05
CA CYS A 535 6.14 -16.92 -8.35
C CYS A 535 4.70 -16.51 -8.00
N SER A 536 3.72 -16.84 -8.85
CA SER A 536 2.32 -16.40 -8.68
C SER A 536 1.43 -17.42 -7.94
N ALA A 537 1.43 -17.36 -6.62
CA ALA A 537 0.51 -18.12 -5.76
C ALA A 537 -0.30 -17.18 -4.87
N VAL A 538 -1.57 -17.52 -4.60
CA VAL A 538 -2.41 -16.79 -3.63
C VAL A 538 -2.02 -17.26 -2.23
N ILE A 539 -1.25 -16.47 -1.48
CA ILE A 539 -0.79 -16.80 -0.13
C ILE A 539 -1.56 -16.04 0.94
N HIS A 540 -1.78 -16.66 2.09
CA HIS A 540 -2.23 -15.94 3.28
C HIS A 540 -1.11 -15.00 3.76
N LYS A 541 -1.40 -13.75 4.12
CA LYS A 541 -0.37 -12.73 4.42
C LYS A 541 0.56 -13.16 5.56
N SER A 542 0.06 -13.92 6.54
CA SER A 542 0.88 -14.46 7.63
C SER A 542 2.01 -15.40 7.18
N VAL A 543 1.92 -16.01 5.98
CA VAL A 543 3.02 -16.78 5.37
C VAL A 543 4.20 -15.87 5.06
N TRP A 544 3.93 -14.64 4.60
CA TRP A 544 4.96 -13.62 4.37
C TRP A 544 5.41 -12.96 5.69
N ASP A 545 4.48 -12.60 6.57
CA ASP A 545 4.82 -11.94 7.86
C ASP A 545 5.74 -12.80 8.75
N ALA A 546 5.63 -14.14 8.64
CA ALA A 546 6.46 -15.08 9.39
C ALA A 546 7.92 -15.21 8.89
N VAL A 547 8.21 -14.68 7.68
CA VAL A 547 9.54 -14.68 7.05
C VAL A 547 10.20 -13.30 7.19
N PRO A 548 11.23 -13.13 8.05
CA PRO A 548 11.86 -11.83 8.27
C PRO A 548 12.46 -11.29 6.97
N GLY A 549 12.00 -10.11 6.55
CA GLY A 549 12.41 -9.48 5.30
C GLY A 549 11.65 -9.98 4.05
N GLY A 550 10.82 -11.01 4.15
CA GLY A 550 10.02 -11.54 3.03
C GLY A 550 10.86 -12.26 1.97
N TYR A 551 10.64 -11.94 0.70
CA TYR A 551 11.41 -12.47 -0.43
C TYR A 551 12.88 -12.04 -0.34
N PRO A 552 13.86 -12.97 -0.32
CA PRO A 552 15.27 -12.62 -0.21
C PRO A 552 15.77 -11.78 -1.39
N THR A 553 16.34 -10.61 -1.11
CA THR A 553 16.83 -9.67 -2.14
C THR A 553 18.22 -10.02 -2.67
N THR A 554 18.87 -11.03 -2.11
CA THR A 554 20.30 -11.34 -2.30
C THR A 554 20.61 -12.59 -3.11
N THR A 555 19.59 -13.35 -3.54
CA THR A 555 19.78 -14.45 -4.50
C THR A 555 20.33 -13.93 -5.83
N LEU A 556 21.06 -14.79 -6.54
CA LEU A 556 21.66 -14.48 -7.83
C LEU A 556 20.75 -14.93 -8.97
N PHE A 557 20.47 -14.02 -9.91
CA PHE A 557 19.73 -14.24 -11.16
C PHE A 557 18.28 -14.77 -11.06
N GLY A 558 17.74 -15.03 -9.87
CA GLY A 558 16.36 -15.46 -9.63
C GLY A 558 16.25 -16.31 -8.37
N TYR A 559 15.25 -17.20 -8.30
CA TYR A 559 14.95 -18.07 -7.15
C TYR A 559 14.73 -17.34 -5.81
N GLU A 560 14.39 -16.05 -5.85
CA GLU A 560 13.93 -15.30 -4.67
C GLU A 560 12.59 -15.83 -4.16
N ASP A 561 11.74 -16.34 -5.06
CA ASP A 561 10.51 -17.05 -4.75
C ASP A 561 10.78 -18.40 -4.08
N TRP A 562 11.69 -19.21 -4.64
CA TRP A 562 12.06 -20.50 -4.06
C TRP A 562 12.70 -20.37 -2.68
N ALA A 563 13.61 -19.40 -2.51
CA ALA A 563 14.21 -19.11 -1.21
C ALA A 563 13.14 -18.66 -0.19
N PHE A 564 12.17 -17.83 -0.61
CA PHE A 564 11.01 -17.48 0.21
C PHE A 564 10.20 -18.71 0.63
N TRP A 565 9.91 -19.65 -0.28
CA TRP A 565 9.16 -20.88 0.04
C TRP A 565 9.90 -21.76 1.06
N ILE A 566 11.22 -21.94 0.93
CA ILE A 566 12.05 -22.67 1.90
C ILE A 566 11.98 -22.01 3.29
N ALA A 567 12.07 -20.68 3.35
CA ALA A 567 11.99 -19.94 4.61
C ALA A 567 10.58 -20.01 5.23
N ALA A 568 9.53 -19.87 4.41
CA ALA A 568 8.14 -19.94 4.84
C ALA A 568 7.80 -21.34 5.39
N GLU A 569 8.25 -22.41 4.74
CA GLU A 569 8.05 -23.79 5.18
C GLU A 569 8.54 -24.00 6.61
N ARG A 570 9.81 -23.64 6.89
CA ARG A 570 10.41 -23.73 8.23
C ARG A 570 9.68 -22.91 9.30
N ARG A 571 8.87 -21.92 8.91
CA ARG A 571 8.22 -20.96 9.83
C ARG A 571 6.75 -21.25 10.09
N VAL A 572 5.99 -21.71 9.10
CA VAL A 572 4.53 -21.88 9.21
C VAL A 572 4.00 -23.26 8.78
N GLY A 573 4.81 -24.06 8.09
CA GLY A 573 4.37 -25.28 7.40
C GLY A 573 3.39 -24.96 6.26
N LEU A 574 3.85 -25.03 5.02
CA LEU A 574 3.04 -24.78 3.83
C LEU A 574 2.02 -25.91 3.66
N ARG A 575 0.79 -25.51 3.34
CA ARG A 575 -0.36 -26.38 3.10
C ARG A 575 -1.02 -25.92 1.80
N PRO A 576 -0.47 -26.33 0.63
CA PRO A 576 -0.91 -25.86 -0.67
C PRO A 576 -2.22 -26.52 -1.11
N ALA A 577 -3.16 -25.69 -1.56
CA ALA A 577 -4.31 -26.12 -2.34
C ALA A 577 -3.97 -26.01 -3.84
N THR A 578 -3.55 -27.12 -4.45
CA THR A 578 -3.12 -27.15 -5.86
C THR A 578 -4.30 -27.32 -6.81
N ILE A 579 -4.43 -26.40 -7.78
CA ILE A 579 -5.47 -26.39 -8.81
C ILE A 579 -4.89 -27.04 -10.08
N ARG A 580 -5.43 -28.18 -10.49
CA ARG A 580 -4.96 -28.96 -11.67
C ARG A 580 -5.47 -28.41 -13.00
N GLU A 581 -5.26 -27.11 -13.21
CA GLU A 581 -5.61 -26.37 -14.42
C GLU A 581 -4.55 -25.31 -14.74
N PHE A 582 -4.32 -25.06 -16.03
CA PHE A 582 -3.35 -24.07 -16.51
C PHE A 582 -3.89 -22.63 -16.41
N LEU A 583 -4.02 -22.13 -15.19
CA LEU A 583 -4.64 -20.83 -14.90
C LEU A 583 -3.64 -19.68 -14.79
N PHE A 584 -2.35 -19.98 -14.58
CA PHE A 584 -1.26 -19.00 -14.65
C PHE A 584 -0.55 -19.10 -16.00
N LEU A 585 -0.50 -18.00 -16.74
CA LEU A 585 0.17 -17.88 -18.03
C LEU A 585 1.46 -17.10 -17.90
N TYR A 586 2.59 -17.77 -18.17
CA TYR A 586 3.94 -17.22 -17.99
C TYR A 586 4.54 -16.74 -19.32
N ARG A 587 5.04 -15.50 -19.40
CA ARG A 587 5.58 -14.95 -20.66
C ARG A 587 7.04 -15.33 -20.85
N ILE A 588 7.31 -16.16 -21.86
CA ILE A 588 8.67 -16.57 -22.21
C ILE A 588 9.26 -15.55 -23.20
N ARG A 589 10.26 -14.80 -22.75
CA ARG A 589 11.04 -13.83 -23.56
C ARG A 589 12.48 -14.30 -23.75
N GLU A 590 13.04 -14.07 -24.95
CA GLU A 590 14.42 -14.42 -25.31
C GLU A 590 15.45 -13.68 -24.44
N GLU A 591 15.21 -12.40 -24.16
CA GLU A 591 15.97 -11.60 -23.22
C GLU A 591 15.19 -11.46 -21.91
N SER A 592 15.43 -12.37 -20.96
CA SER A 592 14.76 -12.39 -19.66
C SER A 592 15.68 -12.80 -18.51
N MET A 593 15.26 -12.48 -17.29
CA MET A 593 15.90 -12.94 -16.06
C MET A 593 16.02 -14.47 -16.04
N HIS A 594 14.98 -15.18 -16.47
CA HIS A 594 14.97 -16.65 -16.54
C HIS A 594 16.06 -17.21 -17.47
N GLN A 595 16.28 -16.61 -18.66
CA GLN A 595 17.39 -17.03 -19.54
C GLN A 595 18.77 -16.74 -18.94
N THR A 596 18.90 -15.69 -18.12
CA THR A 596 20.13 -15.41 -17.37
C THR A 596 20.34 -16.41 -16.23
N LEU A 597 19.26 -16.81 -15.54
CA LEU A 597 19.28 -17.87 -14.52
C LEU A 597 19.71 -19.20 -15.11
N LEU A 598 19.13 -19.64 -16.24
CA LEU A 598 19.49 -20.93 -16.86
C LEU A 598 20.99 -21.01 -17.23
N LYS A 599 21.59 -19.89 -17.65
CA LYS A 599 23.03 -19.80 -17.96
C LYS A 599 23.95 -19.82 -16.74
N ASN A 600 23.42 -19.51 -15.55
CA ASN A 600 24.19 -19.35 -14.31
C ASN A 600 23.60 -20.19 -13.15
N GLN A 601 22.82 -21.24 -13.47
CA GLN A 601 21.88 -21.85 -12.53
C GLN A 601 22.56 -22.39 -11.27
N GLU A 602 23.75 -22.97 -11.42
CA GLU A 602 24.55 -23.49 -10.30
C GLU A 602 24.97 -22.40 -9.28
N PHE A 603 25.17 -21.15 -9.72
CA PHE A 603 25.40 -20.00 -8.83
C PHE A 603 24.11 -19.52 -8.17
N SER A 604 22.98 -19.53 -8.88
CA SER A 604 21.66 -19.27 -8.29
C SER A 604 21.35 -20.28 -7.19
N LEU A 605 21.49 -21.59 -7.47
CA LEU A 605 21.30 -22.68 -6.50
C LEU A 605 22.24 -22.53 -5.30
N ALA A 606 23.51 -22.19 -5.53
CA ALA A 606 24.47 -21.96 -4.45
C ALA A 606 24.04 -20.77 -3.56
N SER A 607 23.61 -19.65 -4.14
CA SER A 607 23.15 -18.48 -3.39
C SER A 607 21.92 -18.77 -2.51
N VAL A 608 20.99 -19.62 -2.98
CA VAL A 608 19.83 -20.06 -2.18
C VAL A 608 20.27 -20.96 -1.02
N ARG A 609 21.18 -21.92 -1.26
CA ARG A 609 21.67 -22.84 -0.22
C ARG A 609 22.45 -22.11 0.88
N MET A 610 23.30 -21.16 0.50
CA MET A 610 24.10 -20.35 1.41
C MET A 610 23.27 -19.40 2.30
N LEU A 611 22.00 -19.12 1.95
CA LEU A 611 21.06 -18.37 2.81
C LEU A 611 20.53 -19.22 4.00
N TYR A 612 20.56 -20.55 3.89
CA TYR A 612 19.99 -21.46 4.89
C TYR A 612 20.98 -22.57 5.29
N PRO A 613 22.18 -22.23 5.81
CA PRO A 613 23.26 -23.19 6.07
C PRO A 613 22.92 -24.28 7.10
N THR A 614 21.92 -24.06 7.95
CA THR A 614 21.42 -25.07 8.90
C THR A 614 20.51 -26.13 8.26
N MET A 615 20.17 -26.00 6.97
CA MET A 615 19.25 -26.91 6.27
C MET A 615 19.96 -27.89 5.31
N TYR A 616 21.27 -27.76 5.13
CA TYR A 616 22.06 -28.52 4.15
C TYR A 616 23.29 -29.19 4.78
N PRO A 617 23.73 -30.36 4.28
CA PRO A 617 24.99 -30.96 4.70
C PRO A 617 26.18 -30.03 4.45
N VAL A 618 27.19 -30.12 5.30
CA VAL A 618 28.42 -29.30 5.22
C VAL A 618 29.06 -29.42 3.83
N GLU A 619 29.18 -30.65 3.31
CA GLU A 619 29.79 -30.98 2.03
C GLU A 619 29.07 -30.28 0.87
N LEU A 620 27.75 -30.15 0.95
CA LEU A 620 26.96 -29.45 -0.07
C LEU A 620 27.24 -27.94 -0.05
N LEU A 621 27.40 -27.36 1.14
CA LEU A 621 27.73 -25.94 1.32
C LEU A 621 29.18 -25.64 0.90
N ILE A 622 30.13 -26.54 1.14
CA ILE A 622 31.50 -26.41 0.64
C ILE A 622 31.53 -26.46 -0.89
N ASN A 623 30.79 -27.39 -1.50
CA ASN A 623 30.62 -27.42 -2.95
C ASN A 623 29.98 -26.13 -3.50
N CYS A 624 29.12 -25.45 -2.73
CA CYS A 624 28.60 -24.13 -3.09
C CYS A 624 29.66 -23.02 -2.95
N HIS A 625 30.53 -23.07 -1.94
CA HIS A 625 31.65 -22.12 -1.78
C HIS A 625 32.66 -22.24 -2.92
N ASP A 626 32.99 -23.46 -3.33
CA ASP A 626 33.97 -23.75 -4.40
C ASP A 626 33.57 -23.17 -5.76
N LYS A 627 32.27 -23.02 -6.04
CA LYS A 627 31.77 -22.34 -7.26
C LYS A 627 32.25 -20.89 -7.35
N PHE A 628 32.32 -20.18 -6.23
CA PHE A 628 32.76 -18.79 -6.17
C PHE A 628 34.29 -18.67 -6.09
N LEU A 629 34.99 -19.67 -5.54
CA LEU A 629 36.45 -19.70 -5.44
C LEU A 629 37.15 -20.00 -6.77
N VAL A 630 36.59 -20.88 -7.61
CA VAL A 630 37.29 -21.43 -8.79
C VAL A 630 36.78 -20.81 -10.08
N ASN A 631 37.45 -19.74 -10.53
CA ASN A 631 37.21 -19.06 -11.82
C ASN A 631 35.72 -18.76 -12.13
N PRO A 632 35.01 -18.03 -11.25
CA PRO A 632 33.62 -17.66 -11.48
C PRO A 632 33.50 -16.79 -12.77
N PRO A 633 32.42 -16.95 -13.57
CA PRO A 633 32.19 -16.12 -14.75
C PRO A 633 32.11 -14.63 -14.40
N GLU A 634 32.60 -13.76 -15.30
CA GLU A 634 32.63 -12.31 -15.06
C GLU A 634 31.27 -11.74 -14.65
N LYS A 635 30.17 -12.23 -15.26
CA LYS A 635 28.81 -11.79 -14.93
C LYS A 635 28.41 -12.13 -13.48
N VAL A 636 28.91 -13.24 -12.93
CA VAL A 636 28.72 -13.60 -11.51
C VAL A 636 29.49 -12.63 -10.63
N VAL A 637 30.75 -12.33 -10.96
CA VAL A 637 31.59 -11.37 -10.21
C VAL A 637 30.93 -9.99 -10.16
N GLN A 638 30.51 -9.47 -11.32
CA GLN A 638 29.81 -8.19 -11.43
C GLN A 638 28.54 -8.17 -10.56
N THR A 639 27.68 -9.17 -10.68
CA THR A 639 26.41 -9.20 -9.93
C THR A 639 26.60 -9.45 -8.43
N VAL A 640 27.64 -10.15 -7.99
CA VAL A 640 27.98 -10.26 -6.56
C VAL A 640 28.45 -8.91 -5.99
N GLU A 641 29.29 -8.17 -6.69
CA GLU A 641 29.70 -6.81 -6.29
C GLU A 641 28.50 -5.83 -6.27
N GLU A 642 27.65 -5.86 -7.31
CA GLU A 642 26.39 -5.09 -7.36
C GLU A 642 25.51 -5.37 -6.13
N LYS A 643 25.30 -6.65 -5.78
CA LYS A 643 24.49 -7.06 -4.62
C LYS A 643 25.14 -6.66 -3.30
N ALA A 644 26.46 -6.80 -3.15
CA ALA A 644 27.19 -6.41 -1.93
C ALA A 644 27.16 -4.89 -1.71
N HIS A 645 27.24 -4.10 -2.77
CA HIS A 645 27.07 -2.64 -2.71
C HIS A 645 25.62 -2.23 -2.43
N LYS A 646 24.64 -2.87 -3.08
CA LYS A 646 23.21 -2.54 -2.97
C LYS A 646 22.59 -2.96 -1.64
N PHE A 647 23.09 -4.04 -1.03
CA PHE A 647 22.59 -4.60 0.23
C PHE A 647 23.72 -4.74 1.28
N PRO A 648 24.31 -3.62 1.76
CA PRO A 648 25.52 -3.64 2.60
C PRO A 648 25.32 -4.27 3.99
N ALA A 649 24.07 -4.40 4.42
CA ALA A 649 23.66 -5.06 5.66
C ALA A 649 23.49 -6.58 5.52
N ALA A 650 23.45 -7.14 4.30
CA ALA A 650 23.28 -8.57 4.09
C ALA A 650 24.62 -9.32 4.09
N ALA A 651 24.68 -10.45 4.78
CA ALA A 651 25.90 -11.25 4.90
C ALA A 651 26.27 -12.03 3.62
N VAL A 652 25.30 -12.70 2.99
CA VAL A 652 25.58 -13.65 1.89
C VAL A 652 26.26 -13.01 0.67
N PRO A 653 25.92 -11.79 0.19
CA PRO A 653 26.69 -11.12 -0.86
C PRO A 653 28.16 -10.88 -0.49
N ARG A 654 28.44 -10.58 0.79
CA ARG A 654 29.81 -10.37 1.29
C ARG A 654 30.56 -11.69 1.40
N LEU A 655 29.92 -12.75 1.89
CA LEU A 655 30.48 -14.11 1.88
C LEU A 655 30.84 -14.57 0.45
N MET A 656 29.93 -14.41 -0.51
CA MET A 656 30.20 -14.71 -1.92
C MET A 656 31.35 -13.86 -2.48
N ARG A 657 31.40 -12.56 -2.13
CA ARG A 657 32.49 -11.67 -2.57
C ARG A 657 33.85 -12.05 -1.98
N GLY A 658 33.90 -12.38 -0.69
CA GLY A 658 35.10 -12.88 -0.01
C GLY A 658 35.61 -14.16 -0.67
N LEU A 659 34.73 -15.09 -1.03
CA LEU A 659 35.09 -16.32 -1.76
C LEU A 659 35.70 -16.01 -3.13
N ILE A 660 35.13 -15.08 -3.89
CA ILE A 660 35.68 -14.65 -5.19
C ILE A 660 37.07 -14.03 -5.02
N ARG A 661 37.23 -13.12 -4.05
CA ARG A 661 38.51 -12.43 -3.79
C ARG A 661 39.58 -13.38 -3.27
N GLU A 662 39.23 -14.32 -2.40
CA GLU A 662 40.13 -15.37 -1.96
C GLU A 662 40.61 -16.25 -3.14
N GLY A 663 39.70 -16.58 -4.07
CA GLY A 663 40.03 -17.24 -5.33
C GLY A 663 41.00 -16.43 -6.20
N MET A 664 40.77 -15.13 -6.34
CA MET A 664 41.68 -14.21 -7.05
C MET A 664 43.05 -14.07 -6.36
N GLY A 665 43.12 -14.29 -5.05
CA GLY A 665 44.37 -14.31 -4.28
C GLY A 665 45.32 -15.47 -4.62
N PHE A 666 44.91 -16.44 -5.43
CA PHE A 666 45.82 -17.43 -6.06
C PHE A 666 46.49 -16.92 -7.35
N SER A 667 46.22 -15.67 -7.75
CA SER A 667 46.89 -14.99 -8.87
C SER A 667 48.07 -14.11 -8.41
N VAL A 668 48.80 -13.54 -9.35
CA VAL A 668 50.11 -12.87 -9.15
C VAL A 668 50.14 -11.78 -8.06
N HIS A 669 48.99 -11.24 -7.63
CA HIS A 669 48.86 -10.18 -6.62
C HIS A 669 48.37 -10.65 -5.23
N HIS A 670 48.54 -11.94 -4.90
CA HIS A 670 48.27 -12.62 -3.62
C HIS A 670 47.80 -11.76 -2.41
N GLY A 671 48.67 -10.92 -1.85
CA GLY A 671 48.43 -10.24 -0.57
C GLY A 671 47.17 -9.38 -0.52
N ARG A 672 46.97 -8.49 -1.50
CA ARG A 672 45.87 -7.50 -1.47
C ARG A 672 44.49 -8.17 -1.47
N PHE A 673 44.31 -9.21 -2.27
CA PHE A 673 43.02 -9.89 -2.39
C PHE A 673 42.68 -10.72 -1.15
N TRP A 674 43.69 -11.23 -0.42
CA TRP A 674 43.47 -11.90 0.85
C TRP A 674 43.05 -10.94 1.96
N ASP A 675 43.64 -9.74 2.03
CA ASP A 675 43.19 -8.71 2.98
C ASP A 675 41.75 -8.25 2.70
N GLU A 676 41.40 -8.02 1.42
CA GLU A 676 40.04 -7.65 1.01
C GLU A 676 39.02 -8.79 1.28
N ALA A 677 39.39 -10.05 1.06
CA ALA A 677 38.56 -11.21 1.37
C ALA A 677 38.36 -11.42 2.88
N LEU A 678 39.42 -11.22 3.68
CA LEU A 678 39.36 -11.31 5.15
C LEU A 678 38.39 -10.29 5.74
N GLN A 679 38.39 -9.06 5.21
CA GLN A 679 37.42 -8.03 5.62
C GLN A 679 35.98 -8.41 5.23
N ASP A 680 35.77 -8.98 4.04
CA ASP A 680 34.43 -9.43 3.62
C ASP A 680 33.89 -10.57 4.49
N TYR A 681 34.74 -11.50 4.93
CA TYR A 681 34.33 -12.56 5.85
C TYR A 681 34.01 -12.05 7.25
N ARG A 682 34.76 -11.07 7.76
CA ARG A 682 34.46 -10.38 9.03
C ARG A 682 33.15 -9.62 8.97
N ASP A 683 32.98 -8.80 7.93
CA ASP A 683 31.74 -8.06 7.71
C ASP A 683 30.55 -9.05 7.60
N ALA A 684 30.71 -10.18 6.93
CA ALA A 684 29.67 -11.21 6.89
C ALA A 684 29.42 -11.83 8.29
N ALA A 685 30.45 -12.18 9.06
CA ALA A 685 30.35 -12.79 10.38
C ALA A 685 29.70 -11.90 11.47
N GLU A 686 29.78 -10.57 11.32
CA GLU A 686 29.06 -9.58 12.12
C GLU A 686 27.56 -9.52 11.80
N ARG A 687 27.18 -9.91 10.59
CA ARG A 687 25.82 -9.78 10.03
C ARG A 687 25.02 -11.09 10.07
N THR A 688 25.60 -12.16 10.59
CA THR A 688 24.95 -13.47 10.73
C THR A 688 24.67 -13.85 12.18
N SER A 689 23.72 -14.75 12.38
CA SER A 689 23.54 -15.42 13.67
C SER A 689 24.70 -16.39 13.94
N PHE A 690 24.80 -16.87 15.19
CA PHE A 690 25.80 -17.88 15.57
C PHE A 690 25.66 -19.21 14.81
N GLU A 691 24.45 -19.53 14.35
CA GLU A 691 24.16 -20.76 13.59
C GLU A 691 24.75 -20.78 12.17
N ASP A 692 25.06 -19.61 11.60
CA ASP A 692 25.74 -19.51 10.31
C ASP A 692 27.26 -19.50 10.52
N TRP A 693 27.82 -20.71 10.49
CA TRP A 693 29.25 -20.95 10.62
C TRP A 693 30.07 -20.48 9.40
N GLN A 694 29.44 -20.25 8.23
CA GLN A 694 30.16 -20.13 6.96
C GLN A 694 31.19 -18.99 6.95
N PRO A 695 30.87 -17.75 7.37
CA PRO A 695 31.84 -16.65 7.30
C PRO A 695 33.03 -16.85 8.23
N ARG A 696 32.79 -17.33 9.46
CA ARG A 696 33.84 -17.54 10.47
C ARG A 696 34.76 -18.71 10.10
N TRP A 697 34.22 -19.75 9.48
CA TRP A 697 35.00 -20.87 8.96
C TRP A 697 35.90 -20.43 7.79
N ARG A 698 35.37 -19.61 6.85
CA ARG A 698 36.18 -19.03 5.77
C ARG A 698 37.23 -18.04 6.29
N GLU A 699 36.90 -17.20 7.26
CA GLU A 699 37.86 -16.32 7.93
C GLU A 699 39.02 -17.13 8.53
N ALA A 700 38.70 -18.17 9.30
CA ALA A 700 39.71 -18.97 9.98
C ALA A 700 40.63 -19.75 9.01
N LEU A 701 40.07 -20.31 7.93
CA LEU A 701 40.83 -20.91 6.84
C LEU A 701 41.78 -19.90 6.15
N LEU A 702 41.29 -18.69 5.89
CA LEU A 702 42.09 -17.65 5.26
C LEU A 702 43.21 -17.15 6.19
N LEU A 703 42.93 -16.99 7.49
CA LEU A 703 43.94 -16.67 8.50
C LEU A 703 45.08 -17.71 8.53
N GLN A 704 44.76 -19.01 8.50
CA GLN A 704 45.78 -20.06 8.38
C GLN A 704 46.60 -19.94 7.08
N ARG A 705 45.96 -19.68 5.94
CA ARG A 705 46.63 -19.46 4.64
C ARG A 705 47.56 -18.24 4.65
N MET A 706 47.20 -17.20 5.40
CA MET A 706 48.01 -16.00 5.64
C MET A 706 49.11 -16.20 6.72
N GLY A 707 49.29 -17.42 7.25
CA GLY A 707 50.27 -17.74 8.29
C GLY A 707 49.87 -17.37 9.72
N ARG A 708 48.64 -16.88 9.93
CA ARG A 708 48.09 -16.46 11.23
C ARG A 708 47.44 -17.63 11.97
N TYR A 709 48.21 -18.72 12.12
CA TYR A 709 47.71 -20.01 12.61
C TYR A 709 47.07 -19.94 13.99
N ALA A 710 47.61 -19.15 14.93
CA ALA A 710 47.04 -19.05 16.29
C ALA A 710 45.60 -18.52 16.29
N GLU A 711 45.33 -17.48 15.49
CA GLU A 711 43.99 -16.88 15.36
C GLU A 711 43.03 -17.83 14.62
N GLY A 712 43.47 -18.40 13.49
CA GLY A 712 42.66 -19.35 12.72
C GLY A 712 42.31 -20.61 13.51
N ASN A 713 43.31 -21.25 14.14
CA ASN A 713 43.13 -22.50 14.88
C ASN A 713 42.14 -22.36 16.05
N ALA A 714 42.17 -21.23 16.77
CA ALA A 714 41.24 -20.98 17.88
C ALA A 714 39.77 -20.99 17.41
N THR A 715 39.49 -20.33 16.29
CA THR A 715 38.15 -20.33 15.67
C THR A 715 37.78 -21.71 15.13
N MET A 716 38.68 -22.41 14.44
CA MET A 716 38.41 -23.76 13.91
C MET A 716 38.08 -24.76 15.01
N ILE A 717 38.84 -24.78 16.11
CA ILE A 717 38.59 -25.67 17.27
C ILE A 717 37.21 -25.39 17.90
N SER A 718 36.78 -24.12 17.95
CA SER A 718 35.43 -23.75 18.40
C SER A 718 34.36 -24.33 17.47
N LEU A 719 34.52 -24.15 16.15
CA LEU A 719 33.56 -24.58 15.15
C LEU A 719 33.45 -26.11 15.04
N PHE A 720 34.56 -26.86 15.07
CA PHE A 720 34.54 -28.33 15.04
C PHE A 720 33.79 -28.95 16.23
N ARG A 721 33.86 -28.31 17.41
CA ARG A 721 33.10 -28.73 18.60
C ARG A 721 31.60 -28.46 18.51
N GLN A 722 31.16 -27.61 17.57
CA GLN A 722 29.79 -27.10 17.48
C GLN A 722 29.03 -27.62 16.24
N PHE A 723 29.74 -27.85 15.13
CA PHE A 723 29.14 -28.22 13.85
C PHE A 723 29.80 -29.49 13.30
N SER A 724 29.09 -30.61 13.43
CA SER A 724 29.52 -31.92 12.94
C SER A 724 29.84 -31.89 11.44
N GLY A 725 30.96 -32.48 11.03
CA GLY A 725 31.39 -32.59 9.63
C GLY A 725 32.27 -31.45 9.13
N LEU A 726 32.40 -30.34 9.87
CA LEU A 726 33.39 -29.29 9.52
C LEU A 726 34.84 -29.78 9.68
N ASP A 727 35.07 -30.69 10.63
CA ASP A 727 36.33 -31.39 10.87
C ASP A 727 36.70 -32.29 9.68
N LEU A 728 35.79 -33.17 9.26
CA LEU A 728 35.98 -34.05 8.10
C LEU A 728 36.17 -33.25 6.80
N ALA A 729 35.39 -32.19 6.61
CA ALA A 729 35.54 -31.28 5.48
C ALA A 729 36.93 -30.61 5.49
N TYR A 730 37.39 -30.15 6.65
CA TYR A 730 38.70 -29.52 6.81
C TYR A 730 39.88 -30.47 6.49
N GLU A 731 39.82 -31.71 6.98
CA GLU A 731 40.83 -32.73 6.69
C GLU A 731 40.93 -33.02 5.19
N SER A 732 39.78 -33.18 4.51
CA SER A 732 39.75 -33.43 3.06
C SER A 732 40.37 -32.28 2.24
N LEU A 733 40.12 -31.03 2.66
CA LEU A 733 40.72 -29.83 2.05
C LEU A 733 42.23 -29.75 2.32
N HIS A 734 42.70 -30.18 3.48
CA HIS A 734 44.12 -30.21 3.83
C HIS A 734 44.90 -31.28 3.06
N ILE A 735 44.33 -32.48 2.91
CA ILE A 735 44.90 -33.54 2.06
C ILE A 735 45.03 -33.04 0.60
N THR A 736 44.00 -32.37 0.10
CA THR A 736 43.97 -31.85 -1.27
C THR A 736 44.95 -30.67 -1.47
N SER A 737 45.10 -29.80 -0.48
CA SER A 737 46.04 -28.66 -0.57
C SER A 737 47.50 -29.12 -0.46
N MET A 738 47.83 -30.07 0.41
CA MET A 738 49.17 -30.67 0.50
C MET A 738 49.63 -31.35 -0.79
N GLN A 739 48.71 -31.83 -1.63
CA GLN A 739 49.03 -32.36 -2.96
C GLN A 739 49.27 -31.27 -4.04
N ARG A 740 48.85 -30.03 -3.79
CA ARG A 740 49.00 -28.89 -4.73
C ARG A 740 50.11 -27.90 -4.37
N VAL A 741 50.68 -27.98 -3.17
CA VAL A 741 51.92 -27.26 -2.85
C VAL A 741 53.07 -27.90 -3.64
N PRO A 742 53.82 -27.16 -4.48
CA PRO A 742 55.05 -27.68 -5.07
C PRO A 742 55.99 -28.09 -3.94
N ARG A 743 56.56 -29.30 -3.99
CA ARG A 743 57.52 -29.78 -2.98
C ARG A 743 58.81 -28.93 -2.98
N GLY A 744 58.77 -27.79 -2.30
CA GLY A 744 59.94 -27.10 -1.77
C GLY A 744 60.67 -27.99 -0.76
N PRO A 745 61.94 -27.69 -0.46
CA PRO A 745 62.79 -28.59 0.33
C PRO A 745 62.18 -28.84 1.71
N VAL A 746 61.96 -30.13 2.00
CA VAL A 746 61.50 -30.62 3.30
C VAL A 746 62.56 -30.28 4.34
N TYR A 747 62.26 -29.33 5.23
CA TYR A 747 62.96 -29.25 6.51
C TYR A 747 62.40 -30.33 7.41
N SER A 748 63.14 -31.44 7.50
CA SER A 748 62.88 -32.51 8.44
C SER A 748 63.32 -32.07 9.85
N ASP A 749 62.39 -31.58 10.66
CA ASP A 749 62.52 -31.59 12.11
C ASP A 749 61.58 -32.67 12.68
N PRO A 750 62.10 -33.80 13.19
CA PRO A 750 61.27 -34.89 13.70
C PRO A 750 60.53 -34.59 15.01
N ASN A 751 60.79 -33.47 15.69
CA ASN A 751 60.45 -33.29 17.10
C ASN A 751 59.21 -32.40 17.38
N MET A 752 58.28 -32.23 16.44
CA MET A 752 57.02 -31.47 16.65
C MET A 752 55.76 -32.35 16.78
N TRP A 753 55.89 -33.57 17.32
CA TRP A 753 54.75 -34.40 17.72
C TRP A 753 54.98 -35.08 19.08
N GLU A 754 54.91 -34.28 20.15
CA GLU A 754 54.55 -34.72 21.52
C GLU A 754 53.48 -33.76 22.09
#